data_AF-K9F6G7-F1
#
_entry.id   AF-K9F6G7-F1
#
_cell.length_a   1.000
_cell.length_b   1.000
_cell.length_c   1.000
_cell.angle_alpha   90.00
_cell.angle_beta   90.00
_cell.angle_gamma   90.00
#
_symmetry.space_group_name_H-M   'P 1'
#
loop_
_entity.id
_entity.type
_entity.pdbx_description
1 polymer ?
#
loop_
_entity_poly.entity_id
_entity_poly.type
_entity_poly.pdbx_seq_one_letter_code
_entity_poly.pdbx_strand_id
1 'polypeptide(L)'
;MDASPLTQQSRPESFKPKIVQLYENLFKVADDAEPSEGFWRELFLLPPDRNQLHAILDQLSPDDTIGLQIQTQRFFVRAIREAAAGIAPADSNALDVKNPVVNIWGIFSNDVWQTLTVFLTSILSKKYTNPSSDVITVLAGLDEVDHVISEFVDVLDRIIRNSSSFDVRLKAIKTAIAMASGAYKTSLVSYLTHRDLFPSLMKCVSDSDTPLQVFDPFLLLGLLANYNKFEFQNPYQLRLDDFVNESSIEKVAKGVGLACNRLRNGYIAVQDDIPEGWSLTNTLIFFGLRALAPGARDKANPPSVEEAKAMFADLPAPEAAILMATYDFTNANKLFGYHLVHLEPESNEEESPFSSFLSLSSYLLQHAYRSPRVGHYAELNLFTLRILVEDPTICKQICSEKVKRKVRICRQKQPYLPVVSGDRVLATVIFDIVIDTITHNLRRRLDVNIYSLTIAITLRLLTYLSKNKIRLTYHWSELWRTLLSLMRFLTTYASDLTSNPKIHTLTTSLADLIAFCVSGGDTFLPDPASYDDLFYKLVETGPIISKFRHAYSLSRSSNAAAGVSASKAPDAISQNELSSAAIDTLQSVSTHFYTLLFHSEGAETAAVTAASPKADEPTPVALPSIRKKNLSPREVHRIIKQGYDTLSIQPPEGLSAWAKWREAEWKSELKRAARFAFDDARQLVA
;
A
#
# COMPACT_ATOMS: atom_id res chain seq x y z
N MET A 1 56.32 -43.83 37.30
CA MET A 1 55.84 -42.59 36.68
C MET A 1 54.63 -42.98 35.86
N ASP A 2 53.45 -42.73 36.42
CA ASP A 2 52.19 -43.00 35.73
C ASP A 2 52.07 -42.09 34.51
N ALA A 3 51.81 -42.68 33.35
CA ALA A 3 51.67 -41.95 32.10
C ALA A 3 50.45 -41.02 32.19
N SER A 4 50.69 -39.72 31.96
CA SER A 4 49.67 -38.69 31.91
C SER A 4 48.54 -39.08 30.93
N PRO A 5 47.26 -38.98 31.30
CA PRO A 5 46.12 -39.46 30.49
C PRO A 5 45.74 -38.52 29.35
N LEU A 6 46.64 -37.61 28.96
CA LEU A 6 46.39 -36.62 27.92
C LEU A 6 46.78 -37.21 26.56
N THR A 7 45.82 -37.84 25.89
CA THR A 7 45.92 -38.19 24.48
C THR A 7 45.87 -36.90 23.64
N GLN A 8 46.97 -36.62 22.94
CA GLN A 8 47.04 -35.50 22.01
C GLN A 8 46.13 -35.80 20.81
N GLN A 9 44.96 -35.16 20.75
CA GLN A 9 44.09 -35.26 19.59
C GLN A 9 44.79 -34.63 18.37
N SER A 10 44.83 -35.35 17.26
CA SER A 10 45.35 -34.86 15.99
C SER A 10 44.57 -33.63 15.56
N ARG A 11 45.29 -32.56 15.20
CA ARG A 11 44.71 -31.28 14.78
C ARG A 11 43.83 -31.51 13.53
N PRO A 12 42.53 -31.17 13.56
CA PRO A 12 41.65 -31.39 12.40
C PRO A 12 42.07 -30.52 11.20
N GLU A 13 41.86 -31.02 9.98
CA GLU A 13 42.23 -30.36 8.72
C GLU A 13 41.47 -29.05 8.45
N SER A 14 40.35 -28.83 9.13
CA SER A 14 39.66 -27.54 9.18
C SER A 14 39.12 -27.26 10.59
N PHE A 15 39.27 -26.03 11.07
CA PHE A 15 38.70 -25.59 12.33
C PHE A 15 37.21 -25.26 12.12
N LYS A 16 36.32 -26.22 12.37
CA LYS A 16 34.88 -25.96 12.42
C LYS A 16 34.49 -25.43 13.81
N PRO A 17 33.66 -24.37 13.92
CA PRO A 17 33.12 -23.93 15.20
C PRO A 17 32.34 -25.06 15.89
N LYS A 18 32.46 -25.17 17.23
CA LYS A 18 31.80 -26.24 18.00
C LYS A 18 30.27 -26.23 17.80
N ILE A 19 29.64 -25.07 17.71
CA ILE A 19 28.20 -24.93 17.47
C ILE A 19 27.75 -25.62 16.16
N VAL A 20 28.58 -25.56 15.12
CA VAL A 20 28.31 -26.20 13.82
C VAL A 20 28.34 -27.71 13.95
N GLN A 21 29.32 -28.24 14.70
CA GLN A 21 29.40 -29.67 14.97
C GLN A 21 28.17 -30.16 15.72
N LEU A 22 27.65 -29.36 16.67
CA LEU A 22 26.41 -29.70 17.39
C LEU A 22 25.20 -29.71 16.46
N TYR A 23 25.09 -28.78 15.50
CA TYR A 23 24.04 -28.81 14.47
C TYR A 23 24.16 -30.02 13.54
N GLU A 24 25.37 -30.35 13.08
CA GLU A 24 25.61 -31.52 12.21
C GLU A 24 25.28 -32.83 12.95
N ASN A 25 25.65 -32.94 14.23
CA ASN A 25 25.32 -34.11 15.04
C ASN A 25 23.80 -34.27 15.25
N LEU A 26 23.06 -33.17 15.33
CA LEU A 26 21.60 -33.21 15.55
C LEU A 26 20.81 -33.52 14.26
N PHE A 27 21.24 -32.98 13.12
CA PHE A 27 20.45 -33.01 11.87
C PHE A 27 21.05 -33.85 10.74
N LYS A 28 22.30 -34.30 10.83
CA LYS A 28 22.95 -35.14 9.79
C LYS A 28 23.26 -36.56 10.27
N VAL A 29 23.55 -36.74 11.56
CA VAL A 29 23.82 -38.06 12.13
C VAL A 29 22.51 -38.66 12.60
N ALA A 30 21.94 -39.58 11.83
CA ALA A 30 20.71 -40.31 12.15
C ALA A 30 20.96 -41.38 13.23
N ASP A 31 21.48 -40.97 14.39
CA ASP A 31 21.48 -41.82 15.57
C ASP A 31 20.23 -41.45 16.39
N ASP A 32 19.37 -42.43 16.65
CA ASP A 32 18.13 -42.23 17.43
C ASP A 32 18.41 -42.04 18.93
N ALA A 33 19.68 -42.10 19.33
CA ALA A 33 20.14 -41.85 20.69
C ALA A 33 19.71 -40.47 21.20
N GLU A 34 19.13 -40.44 22.40
CA GLU A 34 18.70 -39.20 23.04
C GLU A 34 19.90 -38.31 23.39
N PRO A 35 19.96 -37.06 22.89
CA PRO A 35 21.06 -36.16 23.25
C PRO A 35 21.06 -35.86 24.75
N SER A 36 22.22 -35.97 25.39
CA SER A 36 22.37 -35.73 26.82
C SER A 36 22.02 -34.29 27.25
N GLU A 37 21.69 -34.07 28.53
CA GLU A 37 21.52 -32.72 29.10
C GLU A 37 22.73 -31.81 28.87
N GLY A 38 23.95 -32.37 28.86
CA GLY A 38 25.17 -31.63 28.57
C GLY A 38 25.20 -31.09 27.13
N PHE A 39 24.71 -31.88 26.17
CA PHE A 39 24.62 -31.46 24.77
C PHE A 39 23.71 -30.24 24.61
N TRP A 40 22.51 -30.27 25.19
CA TRP A 40 21.54 -29.18 25.08
C TRP A 40 22.04 -27.89 25.74
N ARG A 41 22.68 -28.00 26.92
CA ARG A 41 23.31 -26.86 27.56
C ARG A 41 24.40 -26.26 26.68
N GLU A 42 25.29 -27.09 26.12
CA GLU A 42 26.34 -26.59 25.22
C GLU A 42 25.77 -25.94 23.96
N LEU A 43 24.70 -26.49 23.38
CA LEU A 43 24.07 -25.96 22.17
C LEU A 43 23.50 -24.55 22.39
N PHE A 44 22.78 -24.34 23.49
CA PHE A 44 22.11 -23.06 23.77
C PHE A 44 23.00 -22.05 24.53
N LEU A 45 24.14 -22.48 25.06
CA LEU A 45 25.16 -21.58 25.62
C LEU A 45 26.07 -20.97 24.56
N LEU A 46 26.24 -21.61 23.40
CA LEU A 46 27.11 -21.11 22.35
C LEU A 46 26.39 -20.11 21.44
N PRO A 47 27.08 -19.08 20.94
CA PRO A 47 26.50 -18.11 20.02
C PRO A 47 26.09 -18.81 18.70
N PRO A 48 24.88 -18.54 18.18
CA PRO A 48 24.33 -19.29 17.07
C PRO A 48 24.96 -18.85 15.75
N ASP A 49 25.42 -19.82 14.96
CA ASP A 49 25.79 -19.58 13.57
C ASP A 49 24.56 -19.77 12.67
N ARG A 50 23.84 -18.67 12.45
CA ARG A 50 22.57 -18.65 11.70
C ARG A 50 22.74 -19.16 10.27
N ASN A 51 23.80 -18.73 9.58
CA ASN A 51 24.03 -19.07 8.19
C ASN A 51 24.29 -20.57 8.04
N GLN A 52 25.07 -21.16 8.94
CA GLN A 52 25.35 -22.59 8.90
C GLN A 52 24.14 -23.43 9.31
N LEU A 53 23.38 -23.01 10.33
CA LEU A 53 22.13 -23.69 10.70
C LEU A 53 21.12 -23.66 9.54
N HIS A 54 20.91 -22.49 8.93
CA HIS A 54 20.03 -22.34 7.76
C HIS A 54 20.49 -23.23 6.61
N ALA A 55 21.79 -23.25 6.29
CA ALA A 55 22.34 -24.09 5.25
C ALA A 55 22.18 -25.60 5.51
N ILE A 56 22.26 -26.05 6.77
CA ILE A 56 22.04 -27.45 7.15
C ILE A 56 20.56 -27.81 6.99
N LEU A 57 19.65 -26.96 7.48
CA LEU A 57 18.22 -27.23 7.44
C LEU A 57 17.64 -27.15 6.02
N ASP A 58 18.16 -26.26 5.17
CA ASP A 58 17.76 -26.12 3.76
C ASP A 58 18.15 -27.32 2.89
N GLN A 59 19.24 -28.01 3.25
CA GLN A 59 19.67 -29.22 2.54
C GLN A 59 18.71 -30.40 2.72
N LEU A 60 17.93 -30.40 3.80
CA LEU A 60 16.98 -31.47 4.08
C LEU A 60 15.73 -31.30 3.18
N SER A 61 15.34 -32.35 2.46
CA SER A 61 14.06 -32.35 1.74
C SER A 61 12.88 -32.36 2.72
N PRO A 62 11.64 -32.05 2.28
CA PRO A 62 10.46 -32.18 3.13
C PRO A 62 10.32 -33.60 3.73
N ASP A 63 10.61 -34.64 2.94
CA ASP A 63 10.53 -36.03 3.37
C ASP A 63 11.63 -36.39 4.38
N ASP A 64 12.87 -35.92 4.16
CA ASP A 64 13.96 -36.12 5.14
C ASP A 64 13.66 -35.41 6.46
N THR A 65 13.02 -34.24 6.39
CA THR A 65 12.61 -33.48 7.57
C THR A 65 11.55 -34.21 8.38
N ILE A 66 10.61 -34.89 7.71
CA ILE A 66 9.63 -35.76 8.37
C ILE A 66 10.32 -37.00 8.95
N GLY A 67 11.32 -37.55 8.27
CA GLY A 67 12.15 -38.63 8.80
C GLY A 67 12.87 -38.26 10.10
N LEU A 68 13.26 -36.99 10.25
CA LEU A 68 13.90 -36.42 11.44
C LEU A 68 12.91 -35.82 12.47
N GLN A 69 11.63 -36.16 12.39
CA GLN A 69 10.58 -35.57 13.23
C GLN A 69 10.88 -35.66 14.74
N ILE A 70 11.53 -36.73 15.21
CA ILE A 70 11.86 -36.89 16.64
C ILE A 70 12.90 -35.84 17.07
N GLN A 71 13.93 -35.64 16.25
CA GLN A 71 15.00 -34.69 16.51
C GLN A 71 14.48 -33.25 16.43
N THR A 72 13.63 -32.94 15.44
CA THR A 72 13.05 -31.61 15.26
C THR A 72 12.07 -31.25 16.39
N GLN A 73 11.22 -32.20 16.81
CA GLN A 73 10.33 -32.02 17.96
C GLN A 73 11.13 -31.79 19.25
N ARG A 74 12.14 -32.63 19.53
CA ARG A 74 13.00 -32.48 20.72
C ARG A 74 13.71 -31.13 20.73
N PHE A 75 14.26 -30.72 19.58
CA PHE A 75 14.89 -29.42 19.42
C PHE A 75 13.92 -28.27 19.74
N PHE A 76 12.71 -28.32 19.18
CA PHE A 76 11.70 -27.28 19.36
C PHE A 76 11.24 -27.19 20.82
N VAL A 77 10.85 -28.30 21.43
CA VAL A 77 10.43 -28.37 22.85
C VAL A 77 11.55 -27.91 23.77
N ARG A 78 12.80 -28.33 23.51
CA ARG A 78 13.92 -27.91 24.35
C ARG A 78 14.23 -26.43 24.20
N ALA A 79 14.18 -25.88 22.99
CA ALA A 79 14.37 -24.45 22.75
C ALA A 79 13.32 -23.63 23.50
N ILE A 80 12.05 -24.05 23.51
CA ILE A 80 10.98 -23.42 24.28
C ILE A 80 11.31 -23.46 25.78
N ARG A 81 11.70 -24.63 26.30
CA ARG A 81 12.02 -24.79 27.71
C ARG A 81 13.21 -23.93 28.14
N GLU A 82 14.27 -23.84 27.35
CA GLU A 82 15.43 -23.00 27.64
C GLU A 82 15.08 -21.51 27.56
N ALA A 83 14.27 -21.11 26.58
CA ALA A 83 13.72 -19.75 26.50
C ALA A 83 12.80 -19.43 27.70
N ALA A 84 12.06 -20.43 28.20
CA ALA A 84 11.18 -20.31 29.35
C ALA A 84 11.93 -20.29 30.68
N ALA A 85 13.03 -21.03 30.78
CA ALA A 85 13.73 -21.28 32.02
C ALA A 85 14.22 -19.97 32.62
N GLY A 86 14.76 -19.04 31.83
CA GLY A 86 15.14 -17.71 32.30
C GLY A 86 15.97 -17.70 33.59
N ILE A 87 16.66 -18.80 33.93
CA ILE A 87 17.29 -19.05 35.22
C ILE A 87 18.73 -19.47 34.97
N ALA A 88 19.67 -18.78 35.64
CA ALA A 88 21.06 -19.21 35.76
C ALA A 88 21.14 -20.59 36.42
N PRO A 89 22.08 -21.47 36.06
CA PRO A 89 22.33 -22.68 36.86
C PRO A 89 22.65 -22.30 38.31
N ALA A 90 22.00 -22.99 39.24
CA ALA A 90 21.93 -22.69 40.67
C ALA A 90 23.25 -22.79 41.47
N ASP A 91 24.41 -22.75 40.81
CA ASP A 91 25.73 -22.84 41.46
C ASP A 91 26.59 -21.56 41.27
N SER A 92 25.95 -20.39 41.09
CA SER A 92 26.63 -19.08 41.10
C SER A 92 26.29 -18.24 42.34
N ASN A 93 25.91 -18.90 43.44
CA ASN A 93 25.91 -18.30 44.78
C ASN A 93 27.34 -18.29 45.36
N ALA A 94 28.23 -17.54 44.73
CA ALA A 94 29.43 -17.02 45.37
C ALA A 94 30.03 -15.93 44.49
N LEU A 95 30.23 -14.75 45.07
CA LEU A 95 30.89 -13.56 44.51
C LEU A 95 29.95 -12.53 43.86
N ASP A 96 29.08 -12.01 44.72
CA ASP A 96 28.74 -10.60 44.75
C ASP A 96 30.02 -9.75 44.88
N VAL A 97 30.54 -9.24 43.76
CA VAL A 97 31.47 -8.09 43.75
C VAL A 97 31.20 -7.24 42.50
N LYS A 98 30.55 -6.10 42.74
CA LYS A 98 30.63 -4.83 41.98
C LYS A 98 31.58 -4.86 40.76
N ASN A 99 31.05 -5.19 39.59
CA ASN A 99 31.70 -4.88 38.30
C ASN A 99 30.64 -4.44 37.28
N PRO A 100 30.83 -3.31 36.56
CA PRO A 100 29.94 -2.86 35.49
C PRO A 100 30.24 -3.61 34.18
N VAL A 101 30.31 -4.93 34.24
CA VAL A 101 30.41 -5.87 33.11
C VAL A 101 29.09 -6.65 33.09
N VAL A 102 28.01 -6.02 32.63
CA VAL A 102 27.48 -6.20 31.26
C VAL A 102 26.99 -7.63 31.01
N ASN A 103 25.67 -7.79 31.03
CA ASN A 103 24.86 -8.48 30.02
C ASN A 103 25.19 -9.93 29.60
N ILE A 104 25.94 -10.72 30.37
CA ILE A 104 26.19 -12.13 30.00
C ILE A 104 24.88 -12.94 29.89
N TRP A 105 23.92 -12.70 30.78
CA TRP A 105 22.63 -13.43 30.79
C TRP A 105 21.66 -12.97 29.69
N GLY A 106 21.71 -11.70 29.30
CA GLY A 106 20.97 -11.19 28.13
C GLY A 106 21.47 -11.80 26.83
N ILE A 107 22.77 -12.08 26.72
CA ILE A 107 23.39 -12.73 25.55
C ILE A 107 22.92 -14.18 25.40
N PHE A 108 22.80 -14.96 26.48
CA PHE A 108 22.35 -16.35 26.39
C PHE A 108 20.87 -16.50 25.98
N SER A 109 19.95 -15.71 26.56
CA SER A 109 18.54 -15.74 26.14
C SER A 109 18.37 -15.25 24.70
N ASN A 110 19.22 -14.31 24.26
CA ASN A 110 19.25 -13.79 22.91
C ASN A 110 19.56 -14.84 21.84
N ASP A 111 20.34 -15.85 22.18
CA ASP A 111 20.88 -16.84 21.25
C ASP A 111 19.88 -17.97 20.96
N VAL A 112 19.06 -18.34 21.96
CA VAL A 112 17.98 -19.32 21.81
C VAL A 112 16.93 -18.84 20.81
N TRP A 113 16.45 -17.59 20.94
CA TRP A 113 15.42 -17.04 20.05
C TRP A 113 15.88 -16.94 18.60
N GLN A 114 17.15 -16.59 18.38
CA GLN A 114 17.70 -16.55 17.02
C GLN A 114 17.76 -17.94 16.40
N THR A 115 18.20 -18.94 17.17
CA THR A 115 18.24 -20.34 16.72
C THR A 115 16.82 -20.84 16.40
N LEU A 116 15.85 -20.47 17.24
CA LEU A 116 14.44 -20.83 17.05
C LEU A 116 13.83 -20.15 15.82
N THR A 117 14.15 -18.87 15.57
CA THR A 117 13.72 -18.15 14.36
C THR A 117 14.27 -18.82 13.11
N VAL A 118 15.57 -19.11 13.05
CA VAL A 118 16.19 -19.79 11.89
C VAL A 118 15.55 -21.17 11.67
N PHE A 119 15.37 -21.94 12.74
CA PHE A 119 14.71 -23.23 12.68
C PHE A 119 13.28 -23.12 12.12
N LEU A 120 12.45 -22.22 12.64
CA LEU A 120 11.08 -22.04 12.16
C LEU A 120 11.05 -21.57 10.70
N THR A 121 11.90 -20.62 10.30
CA THR A 121 11.93 -20.13 8.92
C THR A 121 12.37 -21.23 7.93
N SER A 122 13.39 -22.03 8.26
CA SER A 122 13.85 -23.13 7.41
C SER A 122 12.85 -24.29 7.35
N ILE A 123 12.17 -24.62 8.45
CA ILE A 123 11.18 -25.72 8.48
C ILE A 123 9.88 -25.30 7.78
N LEU A 124 9.33 -24.13 8.12
CA LEU A 124 8.04 -23.67 7.59
C LEU A 124 8.10 -23.19 6.13
N SER A 125 9.30 -22.92 5.59
CA SER A 125 9.46 -22.58 4.17
C SER A 125 9.30 -23.78 3.24
N LYS A 126 9.37 -25.02 3.76
CA LYS A 126 9.32 -26.25 2.97
C LYS A 126 7.92 -26.54 2.44
N LYS A 127 7.87 -27.15 1.25
CA LYS A 127 6.63 -27.54 0.58
C LYS A 127 6.26 -28.97 0.93
N TYR A 128 5.58 -29.14 2.05
CA TYR A 128 5.03 -30.42 2.48
C TYR A 128 3.83 -30.87 1.64
N THR A 129 3.58 -32.18 1.59
CA THR A 129 2.44 -32.77 0.88
C THR A 129 1.12 -32.39 1.54
N ASN A 130 1.07 -32.45 2.87
CA ASN A 130 -0.04 -32.01 3.70
C ASN A 130 0.44 -30.90 4.65
N PRO A 131 0.42 -29.61 4.22
CA PRO A 131 1.03 -28.51 4.96
C PRO A 131 0.60 -28.38 6.42
N SER A 132 -0.63 -28.72 6.77
CA SER A 132 -1.08 -28.65 8.16
C SER A 132 -0.56 -29.84 8.97
N SER A 133 -0.83 -31.07 8.53
CA SER A 133 -0.47 -32.28 9.29
C SER A 133 1.05 -32.47 9.39
N ASP A 134 1.77 -32.31 8.28
CA ASP A 134 3.21 -32.61 8.22
C ASP A 134 4.02 -31.61 9.06
N VAL A 135 3.63 -30.32 9.04
CA VAL A 135 4.27 -29.29 9.88
C VAL A 135 4.00 -29.54 11.36
N ILE A 136 2.77 -29.93 11.73
CA ILE A 136 2.44 -30.29 13.12
C ILE A 136 3.29 -31.48 13.56
N THR A 137 3.37 -32.51 12.73
CA THR A 137 4.19 -33.69 12.97
C THR A 137 5.66 -33.32 13.17
N VAL A 138 6.25 -32.44 12.35
CA VAL A 138 7.66 -32.04 12.47
C VAL A 138 7.93 -31.19 13.72
N LEU A 139 6.99 -30.32 14.12
CA LEU A 139 7.22 -29.37 15.22
C LEU A 139 6.88 -29.92 16.60
N ALA A 140 5.73 -30.57 16.74
CA ALA A 140 5.19 -30.94 18.06
C ALA A 140 4.69 -32.38 18.14
N GLY A 141 4.47 -33.05 17.01
CA GLY A 141 3.73 -34.30 16.97
C GLY A 141 2.22 -34.07 17.06
N LEU A 142 1.43 -34.97 16.47
CA LEU A 142 -0.03 -34.82 16.40
C LEU A 142 -0.71 -34.88 17.78
N ASP A 143 -0.14 -35.64 18.71
CA ASP A 143 -0.73 -35.88 20.03
C ASP A 143 -0.46 -34.73 21.03
N GLU A 144 0.70 -34.09 20.93
CA GLU A 144 1.18 -33.09 21.90
C GLU A 144 1.14 -31.65 21.37
N VAL A 145 0.59 -31.43 20.15
CA VAL A 145 0.56 -30.11 19.50
C VAL A 145 -0.10 -29.04 20.35
N ASP A 146 -1.22 -29.37 20.99
CA ASP A 146 -1.97 -28.45 21.83
C ASP A 146 -1.13 -27.97 23.02
N HIS A 147 -0.39 -28.88 23.66
CA HIS A 147 0.48 -28.57 24.79
C HIS A 147 1.69 -27.74 24.32
N VAL A 148 2.46 -28.24 23.35
CA VAL A 148 3.73 -27.63 22.93
C VAL A 148 3.53 -26.25 22.33
N ILE A 149 2.53 -26.06 21.47
CA ILE A 149 2.29 -24.77 20.82
C ILE A 149 1.67 -23.77 21.80
N SER A 150 0.78 -24.21 22.69
CA SER A 150 0.29 -23.32 23.75
C SER A 150 1.41 -22.88 24.68
N GLU A 151 2.31 -23.79 25.09
CA GLU A 151 3.49 -23.46 25.88
C GLU A 151 4.41 -22.47 25.14
N PHE A 152 4.64 -22.67 23.85
CA PHE A 152 5.42 -21.75 23.03
C PHE A 152 4.83 -20.33 23.04
N VAL A 153 3.52 -20.21 22.79
CA VAL A 153 2.84 -18.91 22.84
C VAL A 153 2.88 -18.33 24.26
N ASP A 154 2.73 -19.18 25.28
CA ASP A 154 2.90 -18.86 26.72
C ASP A 154 4.21 -18.15 27.04
N VAL A 155 5.30 -18.75 26.59
CA VAL A 155 6.64 -18.22 26.74
C VAL A 155 6.81 -16.91 25.97
N LEU A 156 6.34 -16.84 24.72
CA LEU A 156 6.40 -15.62 23.91
C LEU A 156 5.75 -14.42 24.61
N ASP A 157 4.49 -14.55 25.02
CA ASP A 157 3.76 -13.46 25.70
C ASP A 157 4.48 -12.99 26.98
N ARG A 158 4.93 -13.95 27.80
CA ARG A 158 5.61 -13.64 29.06
C ARG A 158 6.91 -12.88 28.82
N ILE A 159 7.70 -13.28 27.83
CA ILE A 159 8.97 -12.63 27.50
C ILE A 159 8.74 -11.27 26.86
N ILE A 160 7.82 -11.15 25.91
CA ILE A 160 7.46 -9.87 25.27
C ILE A 160 6.93 -8.87 26.31
N ARG A 161 6.20 -9.33 27.33
CA ARG A 161 5.65 -8.46 28.37
C ARG A 161 6.64 -8.08 29.46
N ASN A 162 7.45 -9.03 29.92
CA ASN A 162 8.17 -8.90 31.20
C ASN A 162 9.69 -8.90 31.09
N SER A 163 10.27 -9.16 29.91
CA SER A 163 11.73 -9.15 29.77
C SER A 163 12.31 -7.75 30.00
N SER A 164 13.42 -7.70 30.74
CA SER A 164 14.17 -6.46 31.02
C SER A 164 14.98 -5.96 29.82
N SER A 165 15.36 -6.86 28.91
CA SER A 165 16.09 -6.51 27.69
C SER A 165 15.13 -6.32 26.52
N PHE A 166 15.12 -5.12 25.95
CA PHE A 166 14.31 -4.80 24.77
C PHE A 166 14.71 -5.64 23.54
N ASP A 167 16.00 -5.94 23.38
CA ASP A 167 16.53 -6.78 22.30
C ASP A 167 15.97 -8.21 22.37
N VAL A 168 15.85 -8.78 23.58
CA VAL A 168 15.24 -10.11 23.79
C VAL A 168 13.75 -10.08 23.40
N ARG A 169 13.03 -9.00 23.74
CA ARG A 169 11.61 -8.82 23.36
C ARG A 169 11.46 -8.78 21.84
N LEU A 170 12.28 -8.01 21.14
CA LEU A 170 12.26 -7.95 19.68
C LEU A 170 12.58 -9.30 19.04
N LYS A 171 13.55 -10.06 19.57
CA LYS A 171 13.87 -11.39 19.06
C LYS A 171 12.71 -12.37 19.23
N ALA A 172 12.05 -12.37 20.39
CA ALA A 172 10.83 -13.15 20.60
C ALA A 172 9.72 -12.75 19.61
N ILE A 173 9.54 -11.45 19.34
CA ILE A 173 8.59 -10.97 18.32
C ILE A 173 8.98 -11.48 16.92
N LYS A 174 10.26 -11.45 16.54
CA LYS A 174 10.73 -12.00 15.26
C LYS A 174 10.48 -13.50 15.15
N THR A 175 10.65 -14.26 16.22
CA THR A 175 10.29 -15.68 16.26
C THR A 175 8.78 -15.89 16.09
N ALA A 176 7.95 -15.05 16.71
CA ALA A 176 6.51 -15.06 16.50
C ALA A 176 6.11 -14.67 15.06
N ILE A 177 6.82 -13.73 14.42
CA ILE A 177 6.66 -13.41 12.99
C ILE A 177 7.03 -14.61 12.13
N ALA A 178 8.12 -15.32 12.43
CA ALA A 178 8.53 -16.53 11.70
C ALA A 178 7.44 -17.62 11.79
N MET A 179 6.87 -17.85 12.98
CA MET A 179 5.73 -18.76 13.14
C MET A 179 4.50 -18.27 12.37
N ALA A 180 4.07 -17.03 12.56
CA ALA A 180 2.85 -16.50 11.95
C ALA A 180 2.93 -16.46 10.41
N SER A 181 4.09 -16.11 9.86
CA SER A 181 4.32 -16.02 8.42
C SER A 181 4.66 -17.33 7.73
N GLY A 182 5.34 -18.25 8.42
CA GLY A 182 5.60 -19.59 7.90
C GLY A 182 4.38 -20.51 7.97
N ALA A 183 3.61 -20.42 9.05
CA ALA A 183 2.49 -21.32 9.32
C ALA A 183 1.12 -20.77 8.89
N TYR A 184 1.03 -19.68 8.12
CA TYR A 184 -0.24 -19.02 7.80
C TYR A 184 -1.27 -19.91 7.07
N LYS A 185 -0.80 -20.99 6.41
CA LYS A 185 -1.67 -21.98 5.73
C LYS A 185 -2.10 -23.13 6.63
N THR A 186 -1.67 -23.16 7.88
CA THR A 186 -1.92 -24.25 8.83
C THR A 186 -2.82 -23.77 9.97
N SER A 187 -3.28 -24.72 10.80
CA SER A 187 -4.02 -24.41 12.02
C SER A 187 -3.15 -23.81 13.14
N LEU A 188 -1.81 -23.83 13.02
CA LEU A 188 -0.91 -23.41 14.11
C LEU A 188 -1.01 -21.93 14.47
N VAL A 189 -1.39 -21.06 13.53
CA VAL A 189 -1.59 -19.64 13.81
C VAL A 189 -2.84 -19.41 14.67
N SER A 190 -3.79 -20.36 14.71
CA SER A 190 -4.97 -20.23 15.57
C SER A 190 -4.61 -20.16 17.07
N TYR A 191 -3.55 -20.83 17.52
CA TYR A 191 -3.06 -20.74 18.90
C TYR A 191 -2.58 -19.32 19.26
N LEU A 192 -1.96 -18.60 18.31
CA LEU A 192 -1.60 -17.18 18.45
C LEU A 192 -2.84 -16.27 18.48
N THR A 193 -4.01 -16.74 18.04
CA THR A 193 -5.28 -16.00 18.16
C THR A 193 -6.06 -16.33 19.43
N HIS A 194 -5.93 -17.56 19.95
CA HIS A 194 -6.56 -17.95 21.21
C HIS A 194 -5.93 -17.24 22.41
N ARG A 195 -4.61 -17.02 22.37
CA ARG A 195 -3.91 -16.23 23.38
C ARG A 195 -3.68 -14.81 22.89
N ASP A 196 -4.19 -13.85 23.65
CA ASP A 196 -4.15 -12.43 23.30
C ASP A 196 -2.75 -11.84 23.54
N LEU A 197 -1.94 -11.76 22.47
CA LEU A 197 -0.62 -11.10 22.49
C LEU A 197 -0.72 -9.58 22.42
N PHE A 198 -1.90 -9.01 22.15
CA PHE A 198 -2.08 -7.58 21.92
C PHE A 198 -1.54 -6.71 23.07
N PRO A 199 -1.82 -7.00 24.36
CA PRO A 199 -1.33 -6.16 25.45
C PRO A 199 0.20 -6.19 25.56
N SER A 200 0.83 -7.32 25.25
CA SER A 200 2.28 -7.48 25.30
C SER A 200 2.96 -6.73 24.16
N LEU A 201 2.39 -6.79 22.95
CA LEU A 201 2.87 -6.01 21.81
C LEU A 201 2.72 -4.51 22.05
N MET A 202 1.56 -4.05 22.54
CA MET A 202 1.35 -2.61 22.80
C MET A 202 2.18 -2.09 23.97
N LYS A 203 2.46 -2.92 24.97
CA LYS A 203 3.47 -2.59 26.00
C LYS A 203 4.86 -2.43 25.37
N CYS A 204 5.23 -3.31 24.43
CA CYS A 204 6.52 -3.20 23.73
C CYS A 204 6.62 -1.93 22.88
N VAL A 205 5.53 -1.53 22.23
CA VAL A 205 5.44 -0.24 21.53
C VAL A 205 5.55 0.93 22.51
N SER A 206 4.84 0.86 23.64
CA SER A 206 4.87 1.90 24.67
C SER A 206 6.28 2.11 25.24
N ASP A 207 7.00 1.02 25.49
CA ASP A 207 8.35 1.04 26.07
C ASP A 207 9.45 1.36 25.03
N SER A 208 9.11 1.50 23.74
CA SER A 208 10.10 1.76 22.69
C SER A 208 10.69 3.18 22.79
N ASP A 209 12.01 3.27 22.64
CA ASP A 209 12.73 4.56 22.64
C ASP A 209 12.83 5.16 21.24
N THR A 210 12.93 4.29 20.23
CA THR A 210 13.09 4.71 18.84
C THR A 210 11.90 4.27 17.98
N PRO A 211 11.44 5.08 17.01
CA PRO A 211 10.35 4.69 16.11
C PRO A 211 10.62 3.41 15.31
N LEU A 212 11.90 3.06 15.12
CA LEU A 212 12.33 1.84 14.44
C LEU A 212 11.98 0.56 15.17
N GLN A 213 12.03 0.61 16.50
CA GLN A 213 11.70 -0.54 17.36
C GLN A 213 10.21 -0.89 17.33
N VAL A 214 9.36 0.01 16.83
CA VAL A 214 7.92 -0.20 16.69
C VAL A 214 7.58 -1.07 15.48
N PHE A 215 8.51 -1.21 14.52
CA PHE A 215 8.28 -1.94 13.27
C PHE A 215 7.87 -3.41 13.50
N ASP A 216 8.69 -4.21 14.20
CA ASP A 216 8.42 -5.64 14.38
C ASP A 216 7.13 -5.91 15.19
N PRO A 217 6.88 -5.25 16.34
CA PRO A 217 5.61 -5.44 17.08
C PRO A 217 4.37 -5.09 16.24
N PHE A 218 4.44 -4.01 15.46
CA PHE A 218 3.32 -3.57 14.64
C PHE A 218 3.10 -4.47 13.42
N LEU A 219 4.18 -4.94 12.79
CA LEU A 219 4.10 -5.93 11.71
C LEU A 219 3.43 -7.21 12.19
N LEU A 220 3.86 -7.77 13.33
CA LEU A 220 3.26 -8.98 13.90
C LEU A 220 1.77 -8.79 14.18
N LEU A 221 1.38 -7.65 14.76
CA LEU A 221 -0.03 -7.32 15.01
C LEU A 221 -0.84 -7.31 13.71
N GLY A 222 -0.31 -6.71 12.63
CA GLY A 222 -0.97 -6.70 11.32
C GLY A 222 -1.13 -8.09 10.70
N LEU A 223 -0.11 -8.96 10.82
CA LEU A 223 -0.19 -10.34 10.35
C LEU A 223 -1.27 -11.12 11.11
N LEU A 224 -1.30 -10.99 12.43
CA LEU A 224 -2.28 -11.67 13.29
C LEU A 224 -3.71 -11.15 13.04
N ALA A 225 -3.90 -9.85 12.81
CA ALA A 225 -5.18 -9.26 12.47
C ALA A 225 -5.71 -9.67 11.07
N ASN A 226 -4.83 -10.13 10.17
CA ASN A 226 -5.22 -10.63 8.85
C ASN A 226 -5.47 -12.13 8.80
N TYR A 227 -5.01 -12.90 9.79
CA TYR A 227 -5.21 -14.33 9.80
C TYR A 227 -6.71 -14.66 9.74
N ASN A 228 -7.14 -15.31 8.65
CA ASN A 228 -8.53 -15.73 8.40
C ASN A 228 -9.57 -14.62 8.64
N LYS A 229 -9.17 -13.37 8.39
CA LYS A 229 -9.96 -12.14 8.58
C LYS A 229 -11.35 -12.18 7.95
N PHE A 230 -11.53 -12.92 6.85
CA PHE A 230 -12.79 -12.95 6.10
C PHE A 230 -13.56 -14.26 6.28
N GLU A 231 -13.10 -15.12 7.19
CA GLU A 231 -13.61 -16.46 7.44
C GLU A 231 -14.30 -16.49 8.81
N PHE A 232 -13.74 -15.81 9.80
CA PHE A 232 -14.33 -15.65 11.14
C PHE A 232 -13.95 -14.29 11.75
N GLN A 233 -14.58 -13.94 12.87
CA GLN A 233 -14.30 -12.72 13.60
C GLN A 233 -12.95 -12.84 14.34
N ASN A 234 -11.96 -12.09 13.88
CA ASN A 234 -10.61 -12.15 14.44
C ASN A 234 -10.50 -11.25 15.70
N PRO A 235 -10.02 -11.78 16.85
CA PRO A 235 -9.96 -11.02 18.10
C PRO A 235 -9.03 -9.81 18.02
N TYR A 236 -7.95 -9.86 17.24
CA TYR A 236 -7.03 -8.73 17.07
C TYR A 236 -7.67 -7.56 16.34
N GLN A 237 -8.67 -7.79 15.49
CA GLN A 237 -9.42 -6.71 14.84
C GLN A 237 -10.29 -5.95 15.83
N LEU A 238 -10.95 -6.68 16.74
CA LEU A 238 -11.71 -6.08 17.83
C LEU A 238 -10.79 -5.26 18.75
N ARG A 239 -9.60 -5.79 19.06
CA ARG A 239 -8.60 -5.06 19.83
C ARG A 239 -8.11 -3.79 19.14
N LEU A 240 -7.91 -3.81 17.83
CA LEU A 240 -7.55 -2.62 17.06
C LEU A 240 -8.64 -1.55 17.11
N ASP A 241 -9.92 -1.94 16.99
CA ASP A 241 -11.07 -1.05 17.07
C ASP A 241 -11.19 -0.39 18.46
N ASP A 242 -11.07 -1.18 19.54
CA ASP A 242 -11.19 -0.73 20.92
C ASP A 242 -9.96 0.01 21.47
N PHE A 243 -8.87 0.12 20.70
CA PHE A 243 -7.61 0.67 21.21
C PHE A 243 -7.61 2.21 21.30
N VAL A 244 -7.28 2.74 22.48
CA VAL A 244 -7.37 4.19 22.76
C VAL A 244 -6.09 4.84 23.31
N ASN A 245 -4.99 4.09 23.46
CA ASN A 245 -3.76 4.68 24.00
C ASN A 245 -3.04 5.53 22.94
N GLU A 246 -3.36 6.83 22.93
CA GLU A 246 -2.82 7.82 21.99
C GLU A 246 -1.28 7.82 21.94
N SER A 247 -0.59 7.72 23.07
CA SER A 247 0.88 7.71 23.09
C SER A 247 1.49 6.54 22.30
N SER A 248 0.86 5.37 22.37
CA SER A 248 1.27 4.22 21.57
C SER A 248 0.89 4.40 20.10
N ILE A 249 -0.32 4.90 19.82
CA ILE A 249 -0.80 5.19 18.47
C ILE A 249 0.15 6.16 17.77
N GLU A 250 0.61 7.20 18.45
CA GLU A 250 1.56 8.17 17.92
C GLU A 250 2.92 7.54 17.59
N LYS A 251 3.44 6.68 18.48
CA LYS A 251 4.67 5.93 18.22
C LYS A 251 4.53 5.00 17.01
N VAL A 252 3.38 4.33 16.86
CA VAL A 252 3.07 3.51 15.67
C VAL A 252 3.05 4.37 14.41
N ALA A 253 2.33 5.50 14.43
CA ALA A 253 2.26 6.40 13.29
C ALA A 253 3.66 6.92 12.88
N LYS A 254 4.51 7.31 13.85
CA LYS A 254 5.92 7.69 13.59
C LYS A 254 6.72 6.53 12.99
N GLY A 255 6.56 5.31 13.52
CA GLY A 255 7.20 4.10 12.99
C GLY A 255 6.80 3.80 11.54
N VAL A 256 5.51 3.93 11.21
CA VAL A 256 4.98 3.82 9.85
C VAL A 256 5.60 4.88 8.93
N GLY A 257 5.64 6.15 9.38
CA GLY A 257 6.26 7.24 8.64
C GLY A 257 7.72 6.95 8.28
N LEU A 258 8.50 6.48 9.25
CA LEU A 258 9.91 6.14 9.07
C LEU A 258 10.11 4.93 8.13
N ALA A 259 9.25 3.91 8.24
CA ALA A 259 9.25 2.79 7.30
C ALA A 259 8.92 3.26 5.86
N CYS A 260 7.92 4.14 5.70
CA CYS A 260 7.58 4.71 4.40
C CYS A 260 8.75 5.52 3.80
N ASN A 261 9.43 6.31 4.63
CA ASN A 261 10.62 7.06 4.22
C ASN A 261 11.74 6.13 3.72
N ARG A 262 12.04 5.05 4.45
CA ARG A 262 13.04 4.05 4.06
C ARG A 262 12.70 3.34 2.75
N LEU A 263 11.45 2.89 2.61
CA LEU A 263 10.97 2.23 1.39
C LEU A 263 11.08 3.15 0.18
N ARG A 264 10.71 4.43 0.34
CA ARG A 264 10.88 5.44 -0.69
C ARG A 264 12.35 5.66 -1.05
N ASN A 265 13.23 5.76 -0.06
CA ASN A 265 14.66 5.97 -0.29
C ASN A 265 15.28 4.83 -1.11
N GLY A 266 14.72 3.61 -1.04
CA GLY A 266 15.04 2.52 -1.97
C GLY A 266 14.81 2.88 -3.44
N TYR A 267 13.68 3.51 -3.77
CA TYR A 267 13.42 4.00 -5.13
C TYR A 267 14.33 5.16 -5.54
N ILE A 268 14.59 6.09 -4.62
CA ILE A 268 15.48 7.25 -4.86
C ILE A 268 16.92 6.79 -5.10
N ALA A 269 17.37 5.75 -4.40
CA ALA A 269 18.71 5.19 -4.59
C ALA A 269 18.92 4.61 -6.00
N VAL A 270 17.87 4.13 -6.65
CA VAL A 270 17.92 3.67 -8.05
C VAL A 270 17.94 4.86 -9.01
N GLN A 271 17.05 5.84 -8.80
CA GLN A 271 16.95 7.03 -9.65
C GLN A 271 16.55 8.24 -8.80
N ASP A 272 17.47 9.18 -8.62
CA ASP A 272 17.16 10.45 -7.97
C ASP A 272 16.31 11.32 -8.89
N ASP A 273 15.18 11.78 -8.36
CA ASP A 273 14.13 12.49 -9.08
C ASP A 273 13.86 13.89 -8.53
N ILE A 274 14.85 14.46 -7.83
CA ILE A 274 14.87 15.91 -7.53
C ILE A 274 14.84 16.66 -8.87
N PRO A 275 13.88 17.59 -9.07
CA PRO A 275 13.93 18.50 -10.21
C PRO A 275 15.23 19.31 -10.08
N GLU A 276 16.22 18.98 -10.91
CA GLU A 276 17.52 19.64 -10.86
C GLU A 276 17.34 21.14 -11.05
N GLY A 277 17.55 21.93 -9.99
CA GLY A 277 18.04 23.29 -10.19
C GLY A 277 19.39 23.16 -10.90
N TRP A 278 19.62 23.96 -11.93
CA TRP A 278 20.93 24.04 -12.58
C TRP A 278 22.02 24.24 -11.51
N SER A 279 22.73 23.17 -11.17
CA SER A 279 23.96 23.24 -10.37
C SER A 279 25.13 23.06 -11.34
N LEU A 280 26.15 23.93 -11.23
CA LEU A 280 27.37 23.84 -12.03
C LEU A 280 27.94 22.41 -12.02
N THR A 281 27.82 21.71 -10.90
CA THR A 281 28.24 20.32 -10.72
C THR A 281 27.50 19.33 -11.62
N ASN A 282 26.16 19.42 -11.69
CA ASN A 282 25.37 18.52 -12.57
C ASN A 282 25.57 18.84 -14.06
N THR A 283 25.73 20.12 -14.41
CA THR A 283 26.07 20.52 -15.78
C THR A 283 27.45 19.99 -16.19
N LEU A 284 28.45 20.09 -15.31
CA LEU A 284 29.79 19.54 -15.56
C LEU A 284 29.76 18.02 -15.70
N ILE A 285 28.97 17.30 -14.89
CA ILE A 285 28.81 15.84 -15.03
C ILE A 285 28.10 15.49 -16.35
N PHE A 286 27.02 16.19 -16.70
CA PHE A 286 26.25 15.97 -17.93
C PHE A 286 27.06 16.24 -19.20
N PHE A 287 27.92 17.25 -19.20
CA PHE A 287 28.84 17.57 -20.32
C PHE A 287 30.16 16.77 -20.29
N GLY A 288 30.28 15.73 -19.47
CA GLY A 288 31.47 14.87 -19.43
C GLY A 288 32.69 15.51 -18.76
N LEU A 289 32.54 16.69 -18.16
CA LEU A 289 33.54 17.42 -17.39
C LEU A 289 33.53 17.02 -15.91
N ARG A 290 33.30 15.73 -15.61
CA ARG A 290 33.22 15.17 -14.26
C ARG A 290 34.46 15.47 -13.41
N ALA A 291 35.63 15.60 -14.03
CA ALA A 291 36.88 15.93 -13.34
C ALA A 291 36.89 17.34 -12.71
N LEU A 292 36.01 18.24 -13.15
CA LEU A 292 35.92 19.63 -12.67
C LEU A 292 34.79 19.84 -11.66
N ALA A 293 34.00 18.79 -11.37
CA ALA A 293 32.84 18.85 -10.50
C ALA A 293 33.24 18.49 -9.03
N PRO A 294 33.09 19.41 -8.06
CA PRO A 294 33.36 19.13 -6.65
C PRO A 294 32.44 18.00 -6.14
N GLY A 295 33.01 16.94 -5.55
CA GLY A 295 32.25 15.79 -5.03
C GLY A 295 31.81 14.74 -6.08
N ALA A 296 32.19 14.90 -7.36
CA ALA A 296 31.78 13.97 -8.42
C ALA A 296 32.50 12.61 -8.42
N ARG A 297 33.56 12.48 -7.62
CA ARG A 297 34.25 11.19 -7.37
C ARG A 297 33.52 10.32 -6.35
N ASP A 298 32.68 10.91 -5.50
CA ASP A 298 31.97 10.19 -4.43
C ASP A 298 30.56 9.70 -4.84
N LYS A 299 29.99 10.25 -5.93
CA LYS A 299 28.72 9.76 -6.49
C LYS A 299 28.96 8.56 -7.40
N ALA A 300 28.40 7.41 -7.04
CA ALA A 300 28.32 6.21 -7.87
C ALA A 300 27.72 6.54 -9.25
N ASN A 301 28.15 5.80 -10.29
CA ASN A 301 27.55 5.95 -11.61
C ASN A 301 26.06 5.63 -11.53
N PRO A 302 25.18 6.40 -12.20
CA PRO A 302 23.78 6.01 -12.30
C PRO A 302 23.70 4.62 -12.96
N PRO A 303 22.84 3.72 -12.46
CA PRO A 303 22.70 2.39 -13.02
C PRO A 303 22.29 2.46 -14.49
N SER A 304 22.73 1.50 -15.29
CA SER A 304 22.27 1.39 -16.68
C SER A 304 20.75 1.18 -16.73
N VAL A 305 20.12 1.42 -17.88
CA VAL A 305 18.66 1.29 -18.02
C VAL A 305 18.18 -0.13 -17.72
N GLU A 306 18.98 -1.15 -18.01
CA GLU A 306 18.64 -2.55 -17.73
C GLU A 306 18.84 -2.91 -16.25
N GLU A 307 19.94 -2.46 -15.65
CA GLU A 307 20.18 -2.64 -14.22
C GLU A 307 19.12 -1.91 -13.38
N ALA A 308 18.77 -0.67 -13.73
CA ALA A 308 17.71 0.07 -13.06
C ALA A 308 16.36 -0.65 -13.16
N LYS A 309 16.05 -1.27 -14.30
CA LYS A 309 14.82 -2.09 -14.45
C LYS A 309 14.82 -3.30 -13.53
N ALA A 310 15.96 -3.98 -13.35
CA ALA A 310 16.08 -5.09 -12.42
C ALA A 310 15.94 -4.62 -10.97
N MET A 311 16.64 -3.55 -10.59
CA MET A 311 16.54 -2.96 -9.25
C MET A 311 15.12 -2.50 -8.91
N PHE A 312 14.40 -1.89 -9.86
CA PHE A 312 12.99 -1.53 -9.67
C PHE A 312 12.05 -2.74 -9.59
N ALA A 313 12.42 -3.89 -10.13
CA ALA A 313 11.62 -5.11 -10.03
C ALA A 313 11.68 -5.74 -8.62
N ASP A 314 12.81 -5.56 -7.93
CA ASP A 314 13.02 -6.05 -6.56
C ASP A 314 12.42 -5.11 -5.50
N LEU A 315 12.14 -3.86 -5.87
CA LEU A 315 11.47 -2.89 -5.00
C LEU A 315 9.93 -3.08 -4.98
N PRO A 316 9.24 -2.72 -3.87
CA PRO A 316 9.79 -2.18 -2.62
C PRO A 316 10.49 -3.26 -1.78
N ALA A 317 11.34 -2.88 -0.84
CA ALA A 317 11.94 -3.84 0.08
C ALA A 317 10.86 -4.59 0.93
N PRO A 318 11.15 -5.78 1.49
CA PRO A 318 10.17 -6.59 2.22
C PRO A 318 9.50 -5.88 3.42
N GLU A 319 10.11 -4.81 3.93
CA GLU A 319 9.53 -3.94 4.96
C GLU A 319 8.18 -3.32 4.53
N ALA A 320 7.84 -3.35 3.24
CA ALA A 320 6.53 -2.95 2.71
C ALA A 320 5.35 -3.73 3.32
N ALA A 321 5.58 -4.89 3.94
CA ALA A 321 4.56 -5.64 4.68
C ALA A 321 3.84 -4.80 5.76
N ILE A 322 4.50 -3.77 6.31
CA ILE A 322 3.90 -2.83 7.28
C ILE A 322 2.70 -2.05 6.72
N LEU A 323 2.60 -1.89 5.39
CA LEU A 323 1.49 -1.20 4.75
C LEU A 323 0.16 -1.94 4.96
N MET A 324 0.20 -3.26 5.12
CA MET A 324 -0.98 -4.03 5.48
C MET A 324 -1.47 -3.66 6.88
N ALA A 325 -0.59 -3.70 7.87
CA ALA A 325 -0.90 -3.31 9.25
C ALA A 325 -1.42 -1.86 9.32
N THR A 326 -0.83 -0.97 8.52
CA THR A 326 -1.24 0.44 8.40
C THR A 326 -2.66 0.56 7.86
N TYR A 327 -2.99 -0.19 6.81
CA TYR A 327 -4.35 -0.25 6.25
C TYR A 327 -5.35 -0.76 7.29
N ASP A 328 -5.08 -1.88 7.94
CA ASP A 328 -6.02 -2.49 8.90
C ASP A 328 -6.27 -1.58 10.10
N PHE A 329 -5.22 -0.97 10.63
CA PHE A 329 -5.38 -0.07 11.77
C PHE A 329 -6.11 1.20 11.39
N THR A 330 -5.90 1.73 10.16
CA THR A 330 -6.67 2.87 9.65
C THR A 330 -8.14 2.52 9.41
N ASN A 331 -8.42 1.30 8.95
CA ASN A 331 -9.78 0.82 8.70
C ASN A 331 -10.54 0.56 10.00
N ALA A 332 -9.88 -0.03 11.00
CA ALA A 332 -10.47 -0.33 12.29
C ALA A 332 -10.57 0.90 13.20
N ASN A 333 -9.54 1.74 13.27
CA ASN A 333 -9.40 2.76 14.30
C ASN A 333 -9.24 4.18 13.73
N LYS A 334 -10.24 5.01 14.01
CA LYS A 334 -10.25 6.41 13.56
C LYS A 334 -9.20 7.29 14.25
N LEU A 335 -8.83 6.98 15.51
CA LEU A 335 -7.79 7.71 16.22
C LEU A 335 -6.43 7.49 15.55
N PHE A 336 -6.13 6.27 15.12
CA PHE A 336 -4.91 6.01 14.34
C PHE A 336 -4.89 6.84 13.05
N GLY A 337 -5.98 6.84 12.27
CA GLY A 337 -6.09 7.67 11.07
C GLY A 337 -5.92 9.17 11.36
N TYR A 338 -6.46 9.65 12.47
CA TYR A 338 -6.29 11.03 12.93
C TYR A 338 -4.82 11.35 13.25
N HIS A 339 -4.15 10.57 14.10
CA HIS A 339 -2.74 10.82 14.46
C HIS A 339 -1.80 10.67 13.26
N LEU A 340 -2.06 9.70 12.37
CA LEU A 340 -1.26 9.52 11.15
C LEU A 340 -1.18 10.82 10.34
N VAL A 341 -2.33 11.50 10.16
CA VAL A 341 -2.44 12.76 9.41
C VAL A 341 -2.03 13.99 10.23
N HIS A 342 -2.34 14.02 11.52
CA HIS A 342 -2.19 15.21 12.37
C HIS A 342 -0.75 15.41 12.89
N LEU A 343 0.01 14.33 13.08
CA LEU A 343 1.35 14.41 13.67
C LEU A 343 2.27 15.35 12.89
N GLU A 344 2.86 16.29 13.63
CA GLU A 344 3.84 17.24 13.12
C GLU A 344 5.26 16.63 13.19
N PRO A 345 6.17 17.03 12.30
CA PRO A 345 7.56 16.63 12.43
C PRO A 345 8.20 17.26 13.68
N GLU A 346 9.07 16.53 14.37
CA GLU A 346 9.74 17.03 15.59
C GLU A 346 10.85 18.04 15.25
N SER A 347 11.42 17.94 14.05
CA SER A 347 12.45 18.82 13.51
C SER A 347 12.10 19.26 12.08
N ASN A 348 12.59 20.44 11.66
CA ASN A 348 12.44 20.92 10.27
C ASN A 348 13.12 20.00 9.23
N GLU A 349 14.03 19.13 9.66
CA GLU A 349 14.69 18.14 8.79
C GLU A 349 13.88 16.85 8.65
N GLU A 350 12.95 16.58 9.56
CA GLU A 350 12.14 15.37 9.55
C GLU A 350 10.84 15.57 8.76
N GLU A 351 10.40 14.52 8.09
CA GLU A 351 9.13 14.51 7.37
C GLU A 351 8.03 13.97 8.28
N SER A 352 6.83 14.55 8.23
CA SER A 352 5.70 14.00 8.99
C SER A 352 5.33 12.59 8.50
N PRO A 353 4.72 11.75 9.36
CA PRO A 353 4.33 10.40 8.98
C PRO A 353 3.47 10.32 7.73
N PHE A 354 2.44 11.17 7.65
CA PHE A 354 1.58 11.22 6.48
C PHE A 354 2.28 11.77 5.23
N SER A 355 3.23 12.70 5.38
CA SER A 355 4.05 13.17 4.25
C SER A 355 4.90 12.05 3.67
N SER A 356 5.53 11.24 4.53
CA SER A 356 6.29 10.07 4.12
C SER A 356 5.38 9.00 3.47
N PHE A 357 4.19 8.79 4.00
CA PHE A 357 3.19 7.88 3.44
C PHE A 357 2.69 8.32 2.05
N LEU A 358 2.33 9.59 1.88
CA LEU A 358 1.94 10.16 0.57
C LEU A 358 3.10 10.09 -0.42
N SER A 359 4.30 10.40 0.04
CA SER A 359 5.51 10.31 -0.76
C SER A 359 5.72 8.89 -1.27
N LEU A 360 5.78 7.88 -0.40
CA LEU A 360 5.90 6.48 -0.81
C LEU A 360 4.77 6.05 -1.76
N SER A 361 3.53 6.47 -1.49
CA SER A 361 2.37 6.15 -2.33
C SER A 361 2.59 6.60 -3.78
N SER A 362 3.19 7.77 -4.00
CA SER A 362 3.53 8.24 -5.35
C SER A 362 4.51 7.32 -6.09
N TYR A 363 5.54 6.81 -5.40
CA TYR A 363 6.52 5.89 -5.99
C TYR A 363 5.90 4.52 -6.28
N LEU A 364 5.14 3.96 -5.33
CA LEU A 364 4.45 2.68 -5.52
C LEU A 364 3.48 2.73 -6.69
N LEU A 365 2.67 3.79 -6.79
CA LEU A 365 1.67 3.93 -7.85
C LEU A 365 2.31 4.12 -9.23
N GLN A 366 3.42 4.85 -9.32
CA GLN A 366 4.14 5.00 -10.59
C GLN A 366 4.78 3.69 -11.07
N HIS A 367 5.18 2.81 -10.15
CA HIS A 367 5.79 1.50 -10.45
C HIS A 367 4.83 0.31 -10.29
N ALA A 368 3.54 0.53 -10.04
CA ALA A 368 2.55 -0.52 -9.80
C ALA A 368 2.46 -1.55 -10.93
N TYR A 369 2.77 -1.13 -12.16
CA TYR A 369 2.76 -2.01 -13.33
C TYR A 369 3.90 -3.05 -13.37
N ARG A 370 4.94 -2.89 -12.55
CA ARG A 370 6.18 -3.68 -12.60
C ARG A 370 6.00 -5.11 -12.09
N SER A 371 5.31 -5.27 -10.97
CA SER A 371 5.05 -6.58 -10.38
C SER A 371 3.68 -6.61 -9.69
N PRO A 372 3.00 -7.78 -9.63
CA PRO A 372 1.75 -7.92 -8.88
C PRO A 372 1.91 -7.53 -7.41
N ARG A 373 3.08 -7.81 -6.82
CA ARG A 373 3.43 -7.45 -5.45
C ARG A 373 3.36 -5.93 -5.23
N VAL A 374 4.04 -5.13 -6.07
CA VAL A 374 3.99 -3.66 -5.99
C VAL A 374 2.56 -3.16 -6.24
N GLY A 375 1.86 -3.73 -7.22
CA GLY A 375 0.48 -3.37 -7.54
C GLY A 375 -0.46 -3.50 -6.34
N HIS A 376 -0.39 -4.60 -5.59
CA HIS A 376 -1.22 -4.80 -4.42
C HIS A 376 -0.84 -3.90 -3.23
N TYR A 377 0.44 -3.58 -3.03
CA TYR A 377 0.82 -2.56 -2.05
C TYR A 377 0.35 -1.15 -2.45
N ALA A 378 0.38 -0.83 -3.74
CA ALA A 378 -0.19 0.41 -4.26
C ALA A 378 -1.72 0.48 -4.05
N GLU A 379 -2.43 -0.63 -4.27
CA GLU A 379 -3.87 -0.75 -3.95
C GLU A 379 -4.14 -0.54 -2.45
N LEU A 380 -3.37 -1.16 -1.55
CA LEU A 380 -3.49 -0.97 -0.10
C LEU A 380 -3.34 0.50 0.32
N ASN A 381 -2.38 1.21 -0.27
CA ASN A 381 -2.20 2.64 0.00
C ASN A 381 -3.40 3.46 -0.51
N LEU A 382 -3.97 3.12 -1.66
CA LEU A 382 -5.19 3.76 -2.15
C LEU A 382 -6.41 3.45 -1.27
N PHE A 383 -6.54 2.23 -0.73
CA PHE A 383 -7.60 1.92 0.23
C PHE A 383 -7.45 2.74 1.51
N THR A 384 -6.24 2.83 2.04
CA THR A 384 -5.92 3.65 3.22
C THR A 384 -6.27 5.12 2.95
N LEU A 385 -5.84 5.69 1.81
CA LEU A 385 -6.20 7.05 1.42
C LEU A 385 -7.72 7.24 1.30
N ARG A 386 -8.41 6.28 0.69
CA ARG A 386 -9.87 6.32 0.54
C ARG A 386 -10.56 6.38 1.91
N ILE A 387 -10.15 5.55 2.87
CA ILE A 387 -10.71 5.56 4.24
C ILE A 387 -10.49 6.92 4.89
N LEU A 388 -9.26 7.47 4.80
CA LEU A 388 -8.92 8.75 5.43
C LEU A 388 -9.71 9.93 4.84
N VAL A 389 -9.92 9.99 3.53
CA VAL A 389 -10.68 11.10 2.89
C VAL A 389 -12.19 10.97 3.05
N GLU A 390 -12.71 9.78 3.39
CA GLU A 390 -14.13 9.58 3.68
C GLU A 390 -14.53 10.04 5.09
N ASP A 391 -13.59 10.07 6.04
CA ASP A 391 -13.84 10.63 7.37
C ASP A 391 -13.83 12.17 7.33
N PRO A 392 -14.93 12.84 7.72
CA PRO A 392 -15.04 14.29 7.60
C PRO A 392 -14.08 15.07 8.51
N THR A 393 -13.66 14.48 9.63
CA THR A 393 -12.74 15.14 10.59
C THR A 393 -11.30 15.08 10.08
N ILE A 394 -10.89 13.95 9.51
CA ILE A 394 -9.57 13.78 8.90
C ILE A 394 -9.50 14.56 7.58
N CYS A 395 -10.53 14.47 6.74
CA CYS A 395 -10.60 15.18 5.46
C CYS A 395 -10.55 16.71 5.64
N LYS A 396 -11.09 17.24 6.75
CA LYS A 396 -10.92 18.64 7.15
C LYS A 396 -9.45 19.03 7.28
N GLN A 397 -8.63 18.18 7.90
CA GLN A 397 -7.20 18.43 8.08
C GLN A 397 -6.45 18.31 6.75
N ILE A 398 -6.78 17.29 5.95
CA ILE A 398 -6.20 17.08 4.61
C ILE A 398 -6.44 18.30 3.71
N CYS A 399 -7.62 18.93 3.81
CA CYS A 399 -7.98 20.12 3.04
C CYS A 399 -7.62 21.44 3.72
N SER A 400 -7.02 21.43 4.91
CA SER A 400 -6.76 22.65 5.68
C SER A 400 -5.51 23.38 5.22
N GLU A 401 -5.60 24.71 5.13
CA GLU A 401 -4.42 25.57 4.95
C GLU A 401 -3.51 25.63 6.18
N LYS A 402 -3.99 25.21 7.35
CA LYS A 402 -3.19 25.20 8.59
C LYS A 402 -2.18 24.05 8.61
N VAL A 403 -2.48 22.95 7.91
CA VAL A 403 -1.68 21.72 7.91
C VAL A 403 -0.96 21.59 6.56
N LYS A 404 -0.27 22.66 6.14
CA LYS A 404 0.59 22.59 4.95
C LYS A 404 1.86 21.83 5.29
N ARG A 405 2.30 20.97 4.39
CA ARG A 405 3.52 20.16 4.53
C ARG A 405 4.26 20.07 3.21
N LYS A 406 5.58 19.95 3.28
CA LYS A 406 6.43 19.61 2.14
C LYS A 406 6.35 18.10 1.90
N VAL A 407 5.93 17.71 0.71
CA VAL A 407 5.87 16.29 0.30
C VAL A 407 6.62 16.12 -1.02
N ARG A 408 7.62 15.24 -1.01
CA ARG A 408 8.31 14.79 -2.23
C ARG A 408 7.40 13.85 -3.02
N ILE A 409 7.11 14.18 -4.26
CA ILE A 409 6.36 13.32 -5.19
C ILE A 409 7.32 12.69 -6.19
N CYS A 410 7.05 11.44 -6.57
CA CYS A 410 7.83 10.71 -7.56
C CYS A 410 7.83 11.45 -8.91
N ARG A 411 9.02 11.64 -9.48
CA ARG A 411 9.23 12.28 -10.80
C ARG A 411 10.20 11.45 -11.66
N GLN A 412 10.19 10.13 -11.47
CA GLN A 412 11.10 9.23 -12.20
C GLN A 412 10.70 9.00 -13.67
N LYS A 413 9.50 9.44 -14.09
CA LYS A 413 8.94 9.20 -15.43
C LYS A 413 8.29 10.47 -15.98
N GLN A 414 8.43 10.72 -17.27
CA GLN A 414 7.75 11.80 -17.99
C GLN A 414 6.33 11.38 -18.40
N PRO A 415 5.38 12.32 -18.56
CA PRO A 415 5.50 13.78 -18.38
C PRO A 415 5.47 14.19 -16.91
N TYR A 416 6.12 15.31 -16.56
CA TYR A 416 6.16 15.79 -15.18
C TYR A 416 5.08 16.85 -14.88
N LEU A 417 4.52 16.79 -13.68
CA LEU A 417 3.68 17.86 -13.14
C LEU A 417 4.47 19.14 -12.83
N PRO A 418 3.82 20.31 -12.75
CA PRO A 418 4.47 21.56 -12.33
C PRO A 418 5.22 21.41 -11.00
N VAL A 419 6.44 21.95 -10.92
CA VAL A 419 7.19 21.94 -9.66
C VAL A 419 6.63 23.02 -8.76
N VAL A 420 6.09 22.61 -7.61
CA VAL A 420 5.64 23.53 -6.56
C VAL A 420 6.66 23.51 -5.43
N SER A 421 7.31 24.66 -5.20
CA SER A 421 8.30 24.82 -4.13
C SER A 421 7.59 25.19 -2.82
N GLY A 422 7.92 24.50 -1.73
CA GLY A 422 7.44 24.80 -0.38
C GLY A 422 6.29 23.91 0.11
N ASP A 423 5.62 24.37 1.17
CA ASP A 423 4.57 23.61 1.84
C ASP A 423 3.24 23.70 1.09
N ARG A 424 2.57 22.55 0.99
CA ARG A 424 1.32 22.39 0.24
C ARG A 424 0.22 21.82 1.11
N VAL A 425 -1.02 22.19 0.80
CA VAL A 425 -2.20 21.54 1.38
C VAL A 425 -2.19 20.07 0.95
N LEU A 426 -2.36 19.14 1.89
CA LEU A 426 -2.22 17.71 1.63
C LEU A 426 -3.18 17.22 0.52
N ALA A 427 -4.38 17.80 0.42
CA ALA A 427 -5.32 17.52 -0.67
C ALA A 427 -4.72 17.76 -2.07
N THR A 428 -3.92 18.81 -2.26
CA THR A 428 -3.29 19.08 -3.57
C THR A 428 -2.20 18.07 -3.90
N VAL A 429 -1.50 17.57 -2.88
CA VAL A 429 -0.54 16.47 -3.02
C VAL A 429 -1.25 15.17 -3.43
N ILE A 430 -2.44 14.90 -2.86
CA ILE A 430 -3.23 13.72 -3.25
C ILE A 430 -3.74 13.85 -4.70
N PHE A 431 -4.13 15.05 -5.15
CA PHE A 431 -4.48 15.26 -6.56
C PHE A 431 -3.29 15.01 -7.49
N ASP A 432 -2.08 15.47 -7.15
CA ASP A 432 -0.86 15.15 -7.92
C ASP A 432 -0.65 13.63 -8.03
N ILE A 433 -0.73 12.91 -6.91
CA ILE A 433 -0.58 11.45 -6.86
C ILE A 433 -1.61 10.77 -7.78
N VAL A 434 -2.86 11.22 -7.75
CA VAL A 434 -3.91 10.68 -8.63
C VAL A 434 -3.58 10.96 -10.10
N ILE A 435 -3.15 12.18 -10.43
CA ILE A 435 -2.80 12.54 -11.81
C ILE A 435 -1.64 11.68 -12.32
N ASP A 436 -0.57 11.55 -11.54
CA ASP A 436 0.60 10.74 -11.91
C ASP A 436 0.23 9.26 -12.06
N THR A 437 -0.63 8.75 -11.16
CA THR A 437 -1.15 7.37 -11.25
C THR A 437 -1.88 7.14 -12.57
N ILE A 438 -2.81 8.03 -12.91
CA ILE A 438 -3.60 7.92 -14.14
C ILE A 438 -2.68 8.01 -15.36
N THR A 439 -1.83 9.04 -15.43
CA THR A 439 -0.98 9.32 -16.58
C THR A 439 0.08 8.25 -16.84
N HIS A 440 0.72 7.70 -15.80
CA HIS A 440 1.87 6.81 -15.98
C HIS A 440 1.54 5.33 -16.18
N ASN A 441 0.30 4.91 -15.91
CA ASN A 441 -0.11 3.50 -15.95
C ASN A 441 -1.04 3.14 -17.12
N LEU A 442 -1.30 4.06 -18.07
CA LEU A 442 -2.20 3.79 -19.21
C LEU A 442 -1.62 2.71 -20.12
N ARG A 443 -2.28 1.55 -20.15
CA ARG A 443 -1.90 0.39 -20.96
C ARG A 443 -3.17 -0.34 -21.41
N ARG A 444 -3.09 -1.07 -22.53
CA ARG A 444 -4.26 -1.81 -23.08
C ARG A 444 -4.86 -2.82 -22.09
N ARG A 445 -4.02 -3.42 -21.23
CA ARG A 445 -4.46 -4.23 -20.08
C ARG A 445 -4.55 -3.38 -18.81
N LEU A 446 -5.56 -2.52 -18.76
CA LEU A 446 -5.73 -1.55 -17.68
C LEU A 446 -5.98 -2.25 -16.34
N ASP A 447 -5.34 -1.76 -15.28
CA ASP A 447 -5.68 -2.16 -13.91
C ASP A 447 -6.91 -1.38 -13.43
N VAL A 448 -8.11 -1.85 -13.80
CA VAL A 448 -9.36 -1.11 -13.57
C VAL A 448 -9.59 -0.76 -12.08
N ASN A 449 -9.05 -1.55 -11.15
CA ASN A 449 -9.18 -1.31 -9.71
C ASN A 449 -8.47 -0.02 -9.28
N ILE A 450 -7.19 0.12 -9.62
CA ILE A 450 -6.38 1.31 -9.29
C ILE A 450 -7.06 2.57 -9.82
N TYR A 451 -7.49 2.55 -11.09
CA TYR A 451 -8.17 3.69 -11.70
C TYR A 451 -9.50 4.00 -11.00
N SER A 452 -10.32 2.99 -10.69
CA SER A 452 -11.59 3.19 -9.98
C SER A 452 -11.38 3.82 -8.60
N LEU A 453 -10.33 3.40 -7.88
CA LEU A 453 -9.96 3.99 -6.59
C LEU A 453 -9.50 5.44 -6.72
N THR A 454 -8.69 5.77 -7.73
CA THR A 454 -8.24 7.16 -7.96
C THR A 454 -9.41 8.10 -8.27
N ILE A 455 -10.37 7.67 -9.09
CA ILE A 455 -11.59 8.42 -9.39
C ILE A 455 -12.46 8.56 -8.14
N ALA A 456 -12.59 7.49 -7.36
CA ALA A 456 -13.34 7.49 -6.10
C ALA A 456 -12.76 8.47 -5.06
N ILE A 457 -11.43 8.49 -4.88
CA ILE A 457 -10.73 9.42 -3.97
C ILE A 457 -10.90 10.87 -4.44
N THR A 458 -10.75 11.12 -5.74
CA THR A 458 -10.93 12.45 -6.33
C THR A 458 -12.34 12.98 -6.10
N LEU A 459 -13.36 12.15 -6.34
CA LEU A 459 -14.76 12.51 -6.10
C LEU A 459 -15.01 12.89 -4.64
N ARG A 460 -14.44 12.15 -3.68
CA ARG A 460 -14.61 12.43 -2.23
C ARG A 460 -13.98 13.75 -1.83
N LEU A 461 -12.75 14.00 -2.26
CA LEU A 461 -12.06 15.26 -2.01
C LEU A 461 -12.84 16.44 -2.61
N LEU A 462 -13.22 16.36 -3.88
CA LEU A 462 -13.97 17.45 -4.54
C LEU A 462 -15.36 17.65 -3.91
N THR A 463 -16.04 16.56 -3.52
CA THR A 463 -17.31 16.64 -2.79
C THR A 463 -17.13 17.36 -1.45
N TYR A 464 -16.05 17.07 -0.72
CA TYR A 464 -15.75 17.74 0.55
C TYR A 464 -15.44 19.23 0.34
N LEU A 465 -14.61 19.57 -0.65
CA LEU A 465 -14.28 20.95 -0.99
C LEU A 465 -15.54 21.74 -1.40
N SER A 466 -16.41 21.15 -2.23
CA SER A 466 -17.66 21.75 -2.68
C SER A 466 -18.62 22.02 -1.52
N LYS A 467 -18.88 21.00 -0.68
CA LYS A 467 -19.78 21.12 0.49
C LYS A 467 -19.34 22.20 1.48
N ASN A 468 -18.03 22.35 1.66
CA ASN A 468 -17.46 23.33 2.60
C ASN A 468 -17.01 24.64 1.93
N LYS A 469 -17.22 24.79 0.61
CA LYS A 469 -16.80 25.95 -0.20
C LYS A 469 -15.32 26.30 -0.02
N ILE A 470 -14.46 25.28 0.08
CA ILE A 470 -13.01 25.44 0.23
C ILE A 470 -12.40 25.59 -1.17
N ARG A 471 -11.72 26.72 -1.41
CA ARG A 471 -11.06 27.03 -2.67
C ARG A 471 -9.56 26.87 -2.55
N LEU A 472 -9.00 25.87 -3.22
CA LEU A 472 -7.56 25.58 -3.18
C LEU A 472 -6.83 26.26 -4.34
N THR A 473 -5.67 26.86 -4.04
CA THR A 473 -4.70 27.26 -5.06
C THR A 473 -3.98 26.02 -5.60
N TYR A 474 -4.39 25.58 -6.78
CA TYR A 474 -3.91 24.35 -7.42
C TYR A 474 -3.90 24.49 -8.94
N HIS A 475 -3.13 23.65 -9.62
CA HIS A 475 -3.04 23.65 -11.08
C HIS A 475 -4.17 22.82 -11.70
N TRP A 476 -5.42 23.26 -11.48
CA TRP A 476 -6.67 22.59 -11.87
C TRP A 476 -6.73 22.13 -13.34
N SER A 477 -6.12 22.91 -14.24
CA SER A 477 -5.99 22.58 -15.67
C SER A 477 -5.45 21.17 -15.93
N GLU A 478 -4.48 20.71 -15.13
CA GLU A 478 -3.89 19.36 -15.29
C GLU A 478 -4.84 18.25 -14.85
N LEU A 479 -5.64 18.49 -13.81
CA LEU A 479 -6.65 17.54 -13.37
C LEU A 479 -7.69 17.32 -14.47
N TRP A 480 -8.20 18.40 -15.06
CA TRP A 480 -9.15 18.36 -16.17
C TRP A 480 -8.57 17.64 -17.39
N ARG A 481 -7.34 18.00 -17.77
CA ARG A 481 -6.62 17.35 -18.87
C ARG A 481 -6.50 15.84 -18.64
N THR A 482 -6.18 15.43 -17.41
CA THR A 482 -5.98 14.03 -17.05
C THR A 482 -7.29 13.23 -17.08
N LEU A 483 -8.37 13.76 -16.50
CA LEU A 483 -9.69 13.09 -16.51
C LEU A 483 -10.25 12.94 -17.93
N LEU A 484 -10.16 13.99 -18.75
CA LEU A 484 -10.62 13.95 -20.15
C LEU A 484 -9.72 13.08 -21.03
N SER A 485 -8.40 13.04 -20.76
CA SER A 485 -7.48 12.12 -21.43
C SER A 485 -7.79 10.67 -21.08
N LEU A 486 -8.14 10.38 -19.82
CA LEU A 486 -8.58 9.05 -19.41
C LEU A 486 -9.87 8.66 -20.16
N MET A 487 -10.86 9.56 -20.24
CA MET A 487 -12.08 9.31 -21.03
C MET A 487 -11.74 8.98 -22.49
N ARG A 488 -10.87 9.78 -23.12
CA ARG A 488 -10.40 9.54 -24.51
C ARG A 488 -9.70 8.20 -24.67
N PHE A 489 -8.86 7.80 -23.72
CA PHE A 489 -8.20 6.49 -23.74
C PHE A 489 -9.21 5.35 -23.66
N LEU A 490 -10.15 5.43 -22.70
CA LEU A 490 -11.22 4.44 -22.53
C LEU A 490 -12.08 4.31 -23.79
N THR A 491 -12.44 5.42 -24.45
CA THR A 491 -13.18 5.39 -25.72
C THR A 491 -12.38 4.74 -26.85
N THR A 492 -11.09 5.07 -26.95
CA THR A 492 -10.23 4.63 -28.06
C THR A 492 -9.94 3.13 -28.01
N TYR A 493 -9.77 2.58 -26.80
CA TYR A 493 -9.47 1.16 -26.57
C TYR A 493 -10.67 0.37 -26.04
N ALA A 494 -11.90 0.85 -26.29
CA ALA A 494 -13.10 0.24 -25.74
C ALA A 494 -13.23 -1.25 -26.08
N SER A 495 -12.85 -1.68 -27.29
CA SER A 495 -12.90 -3.09 -27.72
C SER A 495 -12.04 -4.02 -26.86
N ASP A 496 -10.90 -3.55 -26.38
CA ASP A 496 -9.97 -4.33 -25.56
C ASP A 496 -10.42 -4.35 -24.09
N LEU A 497 -11.00 -3.23 -23.63
CA LEU A 497 -11.30 -2.98 -22.22
C LEU A 497 -12.67 -3.49 -21.76
N THR A 498 -13.64 -3.62 -22.66
CA THR A 498 -14.99 -4.15 -22.35
C THR A 498 -14.98 -5.60 -21.87
N SER A 499 -13.87 -6.32 -22.07
CA SER A 499 -13.66 -7.67 -21.53
C SER A 499 -13.60 -7.74 -20.00
N ASN A 500 -13.25 -6.64 -19.32
CA ASN A 500 -13.15 -6.60 -17.86
C ASN A 500 -14.50 -6.22 -17.23
N PRO A 501 -15.09 -7.05 -16.34
CA PRO A 501 -16.42 -6.78 -15.78
C PRO A 501 -16.49 -5.48 -14.96
N LYS A 502 -15.37 -5.03 -14.37
CA LYS A 502 -15.33 -3.80 -13.56
C LYS A 502 -15.21 -2.52 -14.39
N ILE A 503 -15.02 -2.62 -15.71
CA ILE A 503 -14.79 -1.44 -16.57
C ILE A 503 -15.99 -0.48 -16.56
N HIS A 504 -17.21 -1.02 -16.47
CA HIS A 504 -18.43 -0.23 -16.43
C HIS A 504 -18.47 0.67 -15.18
N THR A 505 -17.98 0.18 -14.04
CA THR A 505 -17.89 0.98 -12.82
C THR A 505 -16.92 2.15 -12.97
N LEU A 506 -15.79 1.94 -13.66
CA LEU A 506 -14.83 3.00 -13.92
C LEU A 506 -15.41 4.06 -14.86
N THR A 507 -16.07 3.64 -15.94
CA THR A 507 -16.60 4.56 -16.96
C THR A 507 -17.75 5.39 -16.43
N THR A 508 -18.67 4.80 -15.65
CA THR A 508 -19.75 5.55 -14.99
C THR A 508 -19.18 6.52 -13.96
N SER A 509 -18.31 6.06 -13.07
CA SER A 509 -17.72 6.91 -12.02
C SER A 509 -16.93 8.09 -12.61
N LEU A 510 -16.26 7.89 -13.74
CA LEU A 510 -15.54 8.97 -14.44
C LEU A 510 -16.51 10.00 -15.04
N ALA A 511 -17.59 9.56 -15.67
CA ALA A 511 -18.62 10.45 -16.20
C ALA A 511 -19.29 11.26 -15.08
N ASP A 512 -19.63 10.59 -13.98
CA ASP A 512 -20.25 11.20 -12.79
C ASP A 512 -19.31 12.24 -12.16
N LEU A 513 -18.01 11.93 -12.04
CA LEU A 513 -17.01 12.86 -11.53
C LEU A 513 -16.90 14.11 -12.40
N ILE A 514 -16.83 13.96 -13.74
CA ILE A 514 -16.71 15.11 -14.64
C ILE A 514 -18.00 15.94 -14.62
N ALA A 515 -19.18 15.29 -14.62
CA ALA A 515 -20.46 15.97 -14.51
C ALA A 515 -20.60 16.74 -13.19
N PHE A 516 -20.11 16.17 -12.09
CA PHE A 516 -20.03 16.84 -10.79
C PHE A 516 -19.15 18.09 -10.87
N CYS A 517 -17.96 18.00 -11.46
CA CYS A 517 -17.04 19.14 -11.61
C CYS A 517 -17.64 20.26 -12.48
N VAL A 518 -18.33 19.91 -13.56
CA VAL A 518 -18.99 20.87 -14.44
C VAL A 518 -20.16 21.55 -13.73
N SER A 519 -20.92 20.81 -12.92
CA SER A 519 -22.13 21.33 -12.27
C SER A 519 -21.87 22.12 -10.99
N GLY A 520 -20.80 21.79 -10.24
CA GLY A 520 -20.50 22.39 -8.94
C GLY A 520 -19.12 23.03 -8.82
N GLY A 521 -18.43 23.25 -9.96
CA GLY A 521 -17.07 23.78 -10.00
C GLY A 521 -16.92 25.15 -9.36
N ASP A 522 -17.93 26.01 -9.46
CA ASP A 522 -17.99 27.36 -8.87
C ASP A 522 -17.81 27.39 -7.34
N THR A 523 -18.19 26.29 -6.68
CA THR A 523 -18.11 26.15 -5.21
C THR A 523 -16.69 25.93 -4.69
N PHE A 524 -15.81 25.31 -5.47
CA PHE A 524 -14.47 24.90 -5.01
C PHE A 524 -13.31 25.42 -5.88
N LEU A 525 -13.58 25.95 -7.08
CA LEU A 525 -12.55 26.59 -7.90
C LEU A 525 -12.20 27.99 -7.39
N PRO A 526 -10.92 28.39 -7.47
CA PRO A 526 -10.44 29.64 -6.89
C PRO A 526 -10.95 30.88 -7.64
N ASP A 527 -11.16 30.79 -8.94
CA ASP A 527 -11.50 31.92 -9.80
C ASP A 527 -12.32 31.48 -11.04
N PRO A 528 -13.04 32.41 -11.70
CA PRO A 528 -13.81 32.10 -12.90
C PRO A 528 -12.97 31.57 -14.07
N ALA A 529 -11.71 32.01 -14.26
CA ALA A 529 -10.89 31.55 -15.38
C ALA A 529 -10.52 30.06 -15.24
N SER A 530 -10.30 29.59 -14.01
CA SER A 530 -10.13 28.17 -13.70
C SER A 530 -11.38 27.33 -14.03
N TYR A 531 -12.57 27.94 -14.00
CA TYR A 531 -13.83 27.29 -14.38
C TYR A 531 -14.06 27.35 -15.89
N ASP A 532 -13.80 28.48 -16.53
CA ASP A 532 -13.83 28.63 -18.00
C ASP A 532 -12.92 27.59 -18.68
N ASP A 533 -11.74 27.33 -18.11
CA ASP A 533 -10.78 26.33 -18.61
C ASP A 533 -11.36 24.89 -18.62
N LEU A 534 -12.16 24.52 -17.62
CA LEU A 534 -12.87 23.24 -17.60
C LEU A 534 -13.85 23.13 -18.76
N PHE A 535 -14.68 24.16 -18.99
CA PHE A 535 -15.63 24.17 -20.09
C PHE A 535 -14.93 24.14 -21.44
N TYR A 536 -13.86 24.91 -21.62
CA TYR A 536 -13.08 24.91 -22.86
C TYR A 536 -12.59 23.51 -23.22
N LYS A 537 -11.93 22.82 -22.27
CA LYS A 537 -11.43 21.46 -22.47
C LYS A 537 -12.56 20.45 -22.69
N LEU A 538 -13.70 20.63 -22.02
CA LEU A 538 -14.88 19.78 -22.20
C LEU A 538 -15.44 19.90 -23.61
N VAL A 539 -15.58 21.13 -24.12
CA VAL A 539 -16.07 21.41 -25.48
C VAL A 539 -15.15 20.84 -26.54
N GLU A 540 -13.83 20.98 -26.36
CA GLU A 540 -12.83 20.33 -27.24
C GLU A 540 -12.99 18.80 -27.26
N THR A 541 -13.38 18.22 -26.13
CA THR A 541 -13.58 16.76 -25.97
C THR A 541 -14.99 16.31 -26.39
N GLY A 542 -15.87 17.21 -26.84
CA GLY A 542 -17.26 16.92 -27.23
C GLY A 542 -17.47 15.69 -28.10
N PRO A 543 -16.77 15.55 -29.25
CA PRO A 543 -16.91 14.38 -30.12
C PRO A 543 -16.54 13.05 -29.44
N ILE A 544 -15.65 13.09 -28.45
CA ILE A 544 -15.24 11.90 -27.67
C ILE A 544 -16.31 11.54 -26.65
N ILE A 545 -16.98 12.52 -26.05
CA ILE A 545 -18.10 12.28 -25.11
C ILE A 545 -19.22 11.51 -25.80
N SER A 546 -19.60 11.89 -27.02
CA SER A 546 -20.58 11.15 -27.81
C SER A 546 -20.14 9.71 -28.10
N LYS A 547 -18.88 9.52 -28.54
CA LYS A 547 -18.32 8.18 -28.78
C LYS A 547 -18.23 7.33 -27.51
N PHE A 548 -17.85 7.93 -26.38
CA PHE A 548 -17.74 7.28 -25.08
C PHE A 548 -19.11 6.75 -24.62
N ARG A 549 -20.16 7.57 -24.78
CA ARG A 549 -21.55 7.17 -24.49
C ARG A 549 -21.97 5.94 -25.29
N HIS A 550 -21.69 5.92 -26.60
CA HIS A 550 -22.03 4.79 -27.47
C HIS A 550 -21.18 3.54 -27.17
N ALA A 551 -19.88 3.71 -26.90
CA ALA A 551 -18.95 2.61 -26.66
C ALA A 551 -19.28 1.80 -25.40
N TYR A 552 -19.84 2.45 -24.38
CA TYR A 552 -20.18 1.83 -23.09
C TYR A 552 -21.69 1.74 -22.83
N SER A 553 -22.53 1.99 -23.84
CA SER A 553 -23.99 1.91 -23.74
C SER A 553 -24.59 2.71 -22.57
N LEU A 554 -24.01 3.87 -22.24
CA LEU A 554 -24.46 4.74 -21.14
C LEU A 554 -25.76 5.50 -21.46
N SER A 555 -26.46 5.12 -22.52
CA SER A 555 -27.78 5.65 -22.89
C SER A 555 -28.88 5.06 -22.02
N ARG A 556 -29.87 5.87 -21.65
CA ARG A 556 -31.13 5.40 -21.04
C ARG A 556 -31.66 4.22 -21.84
N SER A 557 -31.77 3.05 -21.20
CA SER A 557 -32.46 1.91 -21.80
C SER A 557 -33.92 2.31 -21.98
N SER A 558 -34.30 2.64 -23.23
CA SER A 558 -35.67 2.97 -23.60
C SER A 558 -36.64 1.79 -23.50
N ASN A 559 -36.17 0.61 -23.07
CA ASN A 559 -36.98 -0.60 -22.95
C ASN A 559 -37.71 -0.75 -21.61
N ALA A 560 -37.59 0.22 -20.67
CA ALA A 560 -38.39 0.24 -19.44
C ALA A 560 -39.75 0.96 -19.59
N ALA A 561 -40.04 1.58 -20.74
CA ALA A 561 -41.27 2.33 -20.97
C ALA A 561 -42.43 1.49 -21.55
N ALA A 562 -42.23 0.19 -21.81
CA ALA A 562 -43.27 -0.69 -22.34
C ALA A 562 -43.47 -1.90 -21.42
N GLY A 563 -44.13 -1.67 -20.29
CA GLY A 563 -44.66 -2.72 -19.42
C GLY A 563 -43.90 -2.85 -18.11
N VAL A 564 -44.43 -2.25 -17.05
CA VAL A 564 -44.77 -2.91 -15.77
C VAL A 564 -45.58 -1.91 -14.95
N SER A 565 -46.73 -2.38 -14.51
CA SER A 565 -47.71 -1.76 -13.63
C SER A 565 -47.12 -1.13 -12.37
N ALA A 566 -47.67 0.02 -12.00
CA ALA A 566 -47.45 0.75 -10.76
C ALA A 566 -47.56 -0.16 -9.52
N SER A 567 -46.45 -0.34 -8.79
CA SER A 567 -46.39 -0.53 -7.33
C SER A 567 -44.95 -0.74 -6.86
N LYS A 568 -44.27 0.35 -6.46
CA LYS A 568 -43.25 0.39 -5.38
C LYS A 568 -42.79 1.83 -5.15
N ALA A 569 -42.44 2.12 -3.90
CA ALA A 569 -42.21 3.44 -3.29
C ALA A 569 -41.13 4.31 -4.00
N PRO A 570 -41.14 5.64 -3.81
CA PRO A 570 -40.21 6.56 -4.43
C PRO A 570 -38.94 6.69 -3.57
N ASP A 571 -37.98 5.78 -3.71
CA ASP A 571 -36.65 5.98 -3.12
C ASP A 571 -35.57 5.29 -3.96
N ALA A 572 -34.53 6.08 -4.29
CA ALA A 572 -33.33 5.78 -5.08
C ALA A 572 -33.50 5.65 -6.61
N ILE A 573 -33.14 6.73 -7.32
CA ILE A 573 -32.75 6.67 -8.74
C ILE A 573 -31.67 5.59 -8.88
N SER A 574 -31.83 4.65 -9.82
CA SER A 574 -30.83 3.60 -10.01
C SER A 574 -29.49 4.24 -10.45
N GLN A 575 -28.35 3.79 -9.93
CA GLN A 575 -27.03 4.37 -10.26
C GLN A 575 -26.79 4.48 -11.77
N ASN A 576 -27.33 3.55 -12.57
CA ASN A 576 -27.25 3.59 -14.03
C ASN A 576 -28.04 4.76 -14.64
N GLU A 577 -29.20 5.13 -14.08
CA GLU A 577 -29.96 6.30 -14.53
C GLU A 577 -29.24 7.61 -14.18
N LEU A 578 -28.59 7.67 -13.02
CA LEU A 578 -27.74 8.80 -12.64
C LEU A 578 -26.58 8.98 -13.61
N SER A 579 -25.84 7.91 -13.90
CA SER A 579 -24.70 8.00 -14.82
C SER A 579 -25.11 8.26 -16.27
N SER A 580 -26.30 7.81 -16.67
CA SER A 580 -26.89 8.18 -17.95
C SER A 580 -27.25 9.68 -18.01
N ALA A 581 -27.84 10.21 -16.94
CA ALA A 581 -28.11 11.65 -16.82
C ALA A 581 -26.80 12.46 -16.80
N ALA A 582 -25.75 11.97 -16.13
CA ALA A 582 -24.44 12.63 -16.09
C ALA A 582 -23.82 12.78 -17.48
N ILE A 583 -23.81 11.70 -18.29
CA ILE A 583 -23.28 11.76 -19.66
C ILE A 583 -24.15 12.64 -20.58
N ASP A 584 -25.47 12.66 -20.36
CA ASP A 584 -26.39 13.55 -21.07
C ASP A 584 -26.13 15.03 -20.73
N THR A 585 -25.87 15.35 -19.47
CA THR A 585 -25.45 16.70 -19.04
C THR A 585 -24.16 17.12 -19.73
N LEU A 586 -23.14 16.26 -19.75
CA LEU A 586 -21.87 16.55 -20.42
C LEU A 586 -22.05 16.81 -21.92
N GLN A 587 -22.89 16.01 -22.59
CA GLN A 587 -23.21 16.18 -24.00
C GLN A 587 -23.99 17.48 -24.26
N SER A 588 -24.96 17.81 -23.41
CA SER A 588 -25.74 19.05 -23.48
C SER A 588 -24.85 20.28 -23.35
N VAL A 589 -23.99 20.31 -22.32
CA VAL A 589 -23.03 21.40 -22.08
C VAL A 589 -22.08 21.54 -23.26
N SER A 590 -21.46 20.44 -23.71
CA SER A 590 -20.54 20.47 -24.84
C SER A 590 -21.22 20.97 -26.12
N THR A 591 -22.46 20.55 -26.39
CA THR A 591 -23.21 20.94 -27.59
C THR A 591 -23.60 22.41 -27.53
N HIS A 592 -24.09 22.89 -26.38
CA HIS A 592 -24.49 24.28 -26.17
C HIS A 592 -23.34 25.28 -26.46
N PHE A 593 -22.17 25.04 -25.86
CA PHE A 593 -21.02 25.90 -26.12
C PHE A 593 -20.46 25.73 -27.54
N TYR A 594 -20.48 24.53 -28.11
CA TYR A 594 -20.10 24.32 -29.51
C TYR A 594 -21.03 25.09 -30.46
N THR A 595 -22.36 25.08 -30.22
CA THR A 595 -23.31 25.87 -31.00
C THR A 595 -23.04 27.36 -30.86
N LEU A 596 -22.79 27.86 -29.65
CA LEU A 596 -22.51 29.29 -29.44
C LEU A 596 -21.17 29.75 -30.07
N LEU A 597 -20.14 28.90 -30.06
CA LEU A 597 -18.83 29.21 -30.64
C LEU A 597 -18.83 29.15 -32.17
N PHE A 598 -19.59 28.22 -32.76
CA PHE A 598 -19.55 27.97 -34.21
C PHE A 598 -20.82 28.37 -34.98
N HIS A 599 -21.90 28.74 -34.28
CA HIS A 599 -23.15 29.27 -34.82
C HIS A 599 -23.51 30.60 -34.13
N SER A 600 -22.89 31.70 -34.55
CA SER A 600 -23.34 33.04 -34.14
C SER A 600 -24.58 33.45 -34.95
N GLU A 601 -25.65 33.88 -34.27
CA GLU A 601 -26.90 34.46 -34.78
C GLU A 601 -26.69 35.46 -35.94
N GLY A 602 -26.79 34.99 -37.18
CA GLY A 602 -26.73 35.86 -38.36
C GLY A 602 -27.50 35.32 -39.55
N ALA A 603 -28.47 34.41 -39.33
CA ALA A 603 -29.16 33.70 -40.40
C ALA A 603 -30.69 33.65 -40.24
N GLU A 604 -31.32 34.62 -39.58
CA GLU A 604 -32.78 34.73 -39.57
C GLU A 604 -33.36 35.56 -40.75
N THR A 605 -32.53 36.11 -41.65
CA THR A 605 -33.04 36.94 -42.77
C THR A 605 -32.78 36.39 -44.17
N ALA A 606 -32.64 35.07 -44.35
CA ALA A 606 -32.48 34.49 -45.69
C ALA A 606 -33.11 33.10 -45.89
N ALA A 607 -34.19 32.78 -45.17
CA ALA A 607 -34.95 31.54 -45.38
C ALA A 607 -36.41 31.84 -45.77
N VAL A 608 -36.60 32.56 -46.87
CA VAL A 608 -37.84 32.50 -47.64
C VAL A 608 -37.45 32.27 -49.09
N THR A 609 -37.23 31.00 -49.44
CA THR A 609 -37.56 30.36 -50.73
C THR A 609 -36.75 29.07 -50.88
N ALA A 610 -37.36 27.91 -50.60
CA ALA A 610 -37.22 26.68 -51.40
C ALA A 610 -37.97 25.50 -50.77
N ALA A 611 -39.10 25.18 -51.41
CA ALA A 611 -39.78 23.88 -51.61
C ALA A 611 -39.60 22.68 -50.66
N SER A 612 -40.76 22.07 -50.36
CA SER A 612 -41.01 20.80 -49.65
C SER A 612 -40.33 19.54 -50.25
N PRO A 613 -40.18 18.45 -49.46
CA PRO A 613 -39.28 17.33 -49.78
C PRO A 613 -39.94 16.17 -50.57
N LYS A 614 -39.14 15.42 -51.33
CA LYS A 614 -39.45 14.05 -51.78
C LYS A 614 -38.67 13.03 -50.93
N ALA A 615 -39.32 11.92 -50.65
CA ALA A 615 -38.89 10.83 -49.77
C ALA A 615 -37.86 9.88 -50.41
N ASP A 616 -37.22 9.10 -49.54
CA ASP A 616 -36.32 7.96 -49.76
C ASP A 616 -34.82 8.25 -50.01
N GLU A 617 -34.05 8.32 -48.92
CA GLU A 617 -32.77 7.61 -48.69
C GLU A 617 -32.20 7.92 -47.28
N PRO A 618 -31.54 6.96 -46.59
CA PRO A 618 -30.97 7.19 -45.27
C PRO A 618 -29.68 8.02 -45.37
N THR A 619 -29.77 9.28 -45.01
CA THR A 619 -28.64 10.21 -45.02
C THR A 619 -27.75 10.02 -43.79
N PRO A 620 -26.41 9.95 -43.95
CA PRO A 620 -25.48 10.05 -42.84
C PRO A 620 -25.55 11.46 -42.26
N VAL A 621 -25.58 11.59 -40.93
CA VAL A 621 -25.56 12.88 -40.23
C VAL A 621 -24.25 13.60 -40.56
N ALA A 622 -24.29 14.45 -41.58
CA ALA A 622 -23.17 15.30 -41.97
C ALA A 622 -23.05 16.47 -40.97
N LEU A 623 -21.89 16.56 -40.31
CA LEU A 623 -21.50 17.74 -39.54
C LEU A 623 -21.51 18.98 -40.47
N PRO A 624 -22.24 20.05 -40.15
CA PRO A 624 -22.23 21.27 -40.96
C PRO A 624 -20.87 21.98 -40.87
N SER A 625 -20.40 22.48 -42.01
CA SER A 625 -19.08 23.11 -42.21
C SER A 625 -18.85 24.34 -41.32
N ILE A 626 -17.74 24.34 -40.58
CA ILE A 626 -17.21 25.40 -39.71
C ILE A 626 -16.98 26.70 -40.53
N ARG A 627 -17.71 27.78 -40.23
CA ARG A 627 -17.65 29.05 -41.02
C ARG A 627 -16.88 30.22 -40.38
N LYS A 628 -16.31 30.12 -39.18
CA LYS A 628 -15.41 31.16 -38.63
C LYS A 628 -14.09 30.56 -38.18
N LYS A 629 -13.03 30.80 -38.95
CA LYS A 629 -11.73 30.15 -38.77
C LYS A 629 -10.84 30.81 -37.71
N ASN A 630 -11.13 32.04 -37.27
CA ASN A 630 -10.40 32.74 -36.20
C ASN A 630 -11.36 33.66 -35.42
N LEU A 631 -11.67 33.32 -34.17
CA LEU A 631 -12.39 34.20 -33.24
C LEU A 631 -11.36 35.01 -32.44
N SER A 632 -11.60 36.30 -32.23
CA SER A 632 -10.72 37.11 -31.37
C SER A 632 -10.91 36.75 -29.88
N PRO A 633 -9.90 36.92 -29.01
CA PRO A 633 -10.03 36.61 -27.58
C PRO A 633 -11.21 37.32 -26.89
N ARG A 634 -11.55 38.55 -27.35
CA ARG A 634 -12.69 39.32 -26.84
C ARG A 634 -14.04 38.73 -27.25
N GLU A 635 -14.16 38.20 -28.46
CA GLU A 635 -15.37 37.53 -28.94
C GLU A 635 -15.58 36.20 -28.23
N VAL A 636 -14.52 35.41 -28.04
CA VAL A 636 -14.59 34.17 -27.25
C VAL A 636 -15.05 34.46 -25.82
N HIS A 637 -14.50 35.49 -25.17
CA HIS A 637 -14.92 35.87 -23.82
C HIS A 637 -16.40 36.32 -23.76
N ARG A 638 -16.88 37.06 -24.76
CA ARG A 638 -18.29 37.45 -24.86
C ARG A 638 -19.21 36.24 -25.08
N ILE A 639 -18.80 35.29 -25.92
CA ILE A 639 -19.55 34.05 -26.21
C ILE A 639 -19.59 33.15 -24.98
N ILE A 640 -18.48 33.04 -24.24
CA ILE A 640 -18.42 32.29 -22.98
C ILE A 640 -19.37 32.91 -21.96
N LYS A 641 -19.36 34.25 -21.81
CA LYS A 641 -20.29 34.96 -20.93
C LYS A 641 -21.75 34.73 -21.30
N GLN A 642 -22.08 34.87 -22.59
CA GLN A 642 -23.42 34.56 -23.11
C GLN A 642 -23.78 33.08 -22.85
N GLY A 643 -22.80 32.19 -22.99
CA GLY A 643 -22.96 30.77 -22.67
C GLY A 643 -23.30 30.52 -21.22
N TYR A 644 -22.67 31.20 -20.25
CA TYR A 644 -23.08 31.10 -18.85
C TYR A 644 -24.49 31.63 -18.60
N ASP A 645 -24.88 32.72 -19.25
CA ASP A 645 -26.20 33.32 -19.10
C ASP A 645 -27.33 32.44 -19.70
N THR A 646 -27.04 31.66 -20.75
CA THR A 646 -28.02 30.79 -21.43
C THR A 646 -27.95 29.32 -21.04
N LEU A 647 -26.89 28.89 -20.34
CA LEU A 647 -26.69 27.50 -19.94
C LEU A 647 -27.49 27.17 -18.67
N SER A 648 -28.60 26.46 -18.85
CA SER A 648 -29.29 25.80 -17.74
C SER A 648 -28.69 24.42 -17.51
N ILE A 649 -27.76 24.30 -16.55
CA ILE A 649 -27.30 23.00 -16.06
C ILE A 649 -28.33 22.54 -15.02
N GLN A 650 -29.11 21.51 -15.34
CA GLN A 650 -29.82 20.75 -14.32
C GLN A 650 -28.88 19.65 -13.83
N PRO A 651 -28.19 19.81 -12.68
CA PRO A 651 -27.34 18.77 -12.16
C PRO A 651 -28.18 17.52 -11.88
N PRO A 652 -27.77 16.33 -12.35
CA PRO A 652 -28.36 15.09 -11.89
C PRO A 652 -28.30 15.04 -10.35
N GLU A 653 -29.46 14.86 -9.71
CA GLU A 653 -29.54 14.75 -8.25
C GLU A 653 -28.71 13.55 -7.78
N GLY A 654 -27.83 13.74 -6.79
CA GLY A 654 -27.03 12.65 -6.24
C GLY A 654 -25.64 12.44 -6.87
N LEU A 655 -25.14 13.32 -7.75
CA LEU A 655 -23.74 13.27 -8.22
C LEU A 655 -22.68 13.34 -7.10
N SER A 656 -23.03 13.92 -5.96
CA SER A 656 -22.17 13.97 -4.76
C SER A 656 -22.38 12.78 -3.82
N ALA A 657 -23.30 11.86 -4.15
CA ALA A 657 -23.57 10.66 -3.38
C ALA A 657 -22.57 9.56 -3.76
N TRP A 658 -21.93 8.99 -2.76
CA TRP A 658 -21.02 7.87 -2.93
C TRP A 658 -21.20 6.88 -1.79
N ALA A 659 -20.98 5.60 -2.07
CA ALA A 659 -21.01 4.56 -1.06
C ALA A 659 -19.75 4.65 -0.18
N LYS A 660 -19.94 4.54 1.14
CA LYS A 660 -18.84 4.42 2.10
C LYS A 660 -18.00 3.19 1.81
N TRP A 661 -16.73 3.25 2.21
CA TRP A 661 -15.80 2.14 2.15
C TRP A 661 -16.42 0.89 2.80
N ARG A 662 -16.40 -0.21 2.05
CA ARG A 662 -16.86 -1.53 2.49
C ARG A 662 -15.79 -2.53 2.16
N GLU A 663 -15.06 -2.93 3.19
CA GLU A 663 -13.95 -3.87 3.07
C GLU A 663 -14.36 -5.21 2.39
N ALA A 664 -15.59 -5.68 2.62
CA ALA A 664 -16.09 -6.92 2.04
C ALA A 664 -16.12 -6.93 0.50
N GLU A 665 -16.25 -5.77 -0.15
CA GLU A 665 -16.24 -5.65 -1.63
C GLU A 665 -14.86 -5.95 -2.22
N TRP A 666 -13.80 -5.82 -1.41
CA TRP A 666 -12.40 -5.96 -1.81
C TRP A 666 -11.73 -7.19 -1.19
N LYS A 667 -12.53 -8.15 -0.69
CA LYS A 667 -12.06 -9.39 -0.06
C LYS A 667 -11.00 -10.13 -0.89
N SER A 668 -11.16 -10.17 -2.22
CA SER A 668 -10.26 -10.94 -3.08
C SER A 668 -8.88 -10.29 -3.22
N GLU A 669 -8.86 -8.96 -3.33
CA GLU A 669 -7.68 -8.11 -3.45
C GLU A 669 -6.93 -8.05 -2.12
N LEU A 670 -7.63 -7.85 -1.02
CA LEU A 670 -7.06 -7.83 0.33
C LEU A 670 -6.43 -9.18 0.71
N LYS A 671 -7.06 -10.30 0.35
CA LYS A 671 -6.45 -11.63 0.52
C LYS A 671 -5.16 -11.82 -0.29
N ARG A 672 -5.07 -11.24 -1.49
CA ARG A 672 -3.82 -11.30 -2.30
C ARG A 672 -2.74 -10.44 -1.68
N ALA A 673 -3.08 -9.22 -1.30
CA ALA A 673 -2.17 -8.32 -0.60
C ALA A 673 -1.66 -8.96 0.71
N ALA A 674 -2.51 -9.66 1.46
CA ALA A 674 -2.11 -10.37 2.68
C ALA A 674 -1.09 -11.46 2.41
N ARG A 675 -1.26 -12.24 1.33
CA ARG A 675 -0.27 -13.26 0.94
C ARG A 675 1.11 -12.65 0.67
N PHE A 676 1.17 -11.52 -0.04
CA PHE A 676 2.44 -10.82 -0.27
C PHE A 676 3.04 -10.28 1.03
N ALA A 677 2.23 -9.75 1.94
CA ALA A 677 2.70 -9.30 3.25
C ALA A 677 3.23 -10.45 4.12
N PHE A 678 2.59 -11.62 4.11
CA PHE A 678 3.08 -12.82 4.79
C PHE A 678 4.38 -13.33 4.16
N ASP A 679 4.47 -13.37 2.83
CA ASP A 679 5.69 -13.80 2.13
C ASP A 679 6.87 -12.85 2.39
N ASP A 680 6.63 -11.54 2.43
CA ASP A 680 7.64 -10.53 2.76
C ASP A 680 8.05 -10.58 4.23
N ALA A 681 7.08 -10.75 5.15
CA ALA A 681 7.37 -10.91 6.57
C ALA A 681 8.24 -12.15 6.84
N ARG A 682 8.02 -13.25 6.09
CA ARG A 682 8.88 -14.43 6.14
C ARG A 682 10.30 -14.10 5.66
N GLN A 683 10.47 -13.29 4.61
CA GLN A 683 11.79 -12.87 4.14
C GLN A 683 12.53 -11.97 5.15
N LEU A 684 11.82 -11.16 5.92
CA LEU A 684 12.42 -10.28 6.94
C LEU A 684 13.04 -11.03 8.12
N VAL A 685 12.55 -12.24 8.39
CA VAL A 685 12.99 -13.08 9.52
C VAL A 685 13.77 -14.33 9.09
N ALA A 686 14.02 -14.48 7.78
CA ALA A 686 14.81 -15.57 7.21
C ALA A 686 16.31 -15.41 7.46
#